data_AF-A0A6N2WCG8-F1
#
_entry.id   AF-A0A6N2WCG8-F1
#
_cell.length_a   1.000
_cell.length_b   1.000
_cell.length_c   1.000
_cell.angle_alpha   90.00
_cell.angle_beta   90.00
_cell.angle_gamma   90.00
#
_symmetry.space_group_name_H-M   'P 1'
#
loop_
_entity.id
_entity.type
_entity.pdbx_description
1 polymer ?
#
loop_
_entity_poly.entity_id
_entity_poly.type
_entity_poly.pdbx_seq_one_letter_code
_entity_poly.pdbx_strand_id
1 'polypeptide(L)'
;MFIYGGGDHVAEEPKLKAALQTGVHIAGEPFRSSIVYGEEGLCLGAGWENENHHKLSLSGVTESLSLNLPEFLNWEMELRRAGVLYKAGKQEILMEISTAENRRLLFAAKIKEGIYSLRLYPEISCRLHNLPVMGKYLGEQDLIKVRYMQALYQKEGGFRGQCLIEASFSGSGYKFGDEDVKLPQQDIEEHKSLSPAEEKKSGVHWMELNKKIGPCIVKRIGGAFQDGTIRVCVDAGLTISVLTLDFMELSLGIKPGPKFDFQFGLRGMAVTVKKPPLMISGGLYVAEPGRLYNGEVTVAFEKFTFLALGSYGLTEQTDKPSFFIYLMLDYAFGGSPCFYITGLCAGFGLNRKINIPPLSGVKDFPFVAAARGTSKTLKPGTGASEALNTLSDHIKPCEGMNFLTAGIKFTSFGIVESVVIVNVEFGTKFELSLLGTSEISLPPKCSDPVVYGCLNLRAVFSPGDGILLIEGAMSNDSYLFCRDARLTGGFAFYSWFKGEYEGDFVFSVGGYHPQFQRGHYPEVDRVGLNWKISDHLELIGEAYFALTPNCLMAGGKLELNYHIGKLAAWCHAYADFLIQWKPFHYDISIGVSVGASYRLDLLFIHKTFKIELGADLHLWGPEFSGTAHIKWFIISFTIKFNTGSPNQPPRLNWKQFYTEFLPDFSGGIKGEVSSSDISEKSKEPLKLARMNPQGGYLGEREKGELKYHYINARQFQMEIESALPVVSAQVNKKGEQLKDPGYGIYPMGITGLHASLDVHLYGYHADGTMSETAVNYRPVCKNVPRALWNSRQPDMNQDMIKDACMGLSVWGGEKTGHFIPPDKEGRPAWYRLAQLLKNEVYRCPEHFIWEKTKIIEGKDFTGEEMEDSIAKNDKRSEWLLELNEFGVRAEDQIHMDHFAAHFKEVFSAPVEMRSTGCRRDKN
;
A
#
# COMPACT_ATOMS: atom_id res chain seq x y z
N MET A 1 -53.55 -42.57 -6.75
CA MET A 1 -54.11 -41.22 -7.02
C MET A 1 -54.61 -40.64 -5.69
N PHE A 2 -53.73 -40.01 -4.93
CA PHE A 2 -54.04 -39.37 -3.63
C PHE A 2 -53.33 -38.01 -3.46
N ILE A 3 -52.64 -37.52 -4.48
CA ILE A 3 -51.80 -36.31 -4.41
C ILE A 3 -52.50 -35.05 -4.96
N TYR A 4 -53.65 -35.18 -5.63
CA TYR A 4 -54.41 -34.03 -6.11
C TYR A 4 -55.81 -34.03 -5.51
N GLY A 5 -55.94 -33.30 -4.41
CA GLY A 5 -57.22 -32.99 -3.77
C GLY A 5 -57.18 -31.54 -3.30
N GLY A 6 -57.37 -30.61 -4.24
CA GLY A 6 -57.54 -29.18 -3.96
C GLY A 6 -56.94 -28.27 -5.03
N GLY A 7 -57.78 -27.80 -5.96
CA GLY A 7 -57.47 -26.67 -6.86
C GLY A 7 -57.50 -27.03 -8.35
N ASP A 8 -58.35 -26.33 -9.10
CA ASP A 8 -58.69 -26.53 -10.51
C ASP A 8 -57.47 -26.63 -11.46
N HIS A 9 -57.08 -27.85 -11.79
CA HIS A 9 -56.37 -28.16 -13.02
C HIS A 9 -57.02 -29.36 -13.67
N VAL A 10 -57.61 -29.13 -14.86
CA VAL A 10 -58.12 -30.15 -15.77
C VAL A 10 -56.93 -30.98 -16.24
N ALA A 11 -56.65 -32.08 -15.57
CA ALA A 11 -55.71 -33.08 -16.04
C ALA A 11 -56.47 -34.09 -16.89
N GLU A 12 -56.11 -34.16 -18.17
CA GLU A 12 -56.58 -35.18 -19.12
C GLU A 12 -56.48 -36.57 -18.48
N GLU A 13 -57.57 -37.35 -18.51
CA GLU A 13 -57.54 -38.75 -18.07
C GLU A 13 -56.57 -39.52 -18.97
N PRO A 14 -55.43 -40.02 -18.45
CA PRO A 14 -54.60 -40.91 -19.26
C PRO A 14 -55.39 -42.20 -19.46
N LYS A 15 -55.48 -42.69 -20.70
CA LYS A 15 -56.08 -44.00 -21.01
C LYS A 15 -55.31 -45.10 -20.26
N LEU A 16 -55.80 -45.44 -19.07
CA LEU A 16 -55.22 -46.45 -18.18
C LEU A 16 -55.25 -47.83 -18.87
N LYS A 17 -54.08 -48.48 -18.99
CA LYS A 17 -53.99 -49.86 -19.51
C LYS A 17 -54.06 -50.91 -18.40
N ALA A 18 -53.54 -50.62 -17.21
CA ALA A 18 -53.70 -51.44 -16.00
C ALA A 18 -53.39 -50.61 -14.73
N ALA A 19 -54.13 -50.84 -13.64
CA ALA A 19 -53.85 -50.28 -12.33
C ALA A 19 -53.97 -51.37 -11.25
N LEU A 20 -52.94 -51.50 -10.43
CA LEU A 20 -52.96 -52.34 -9.23
C LEU A 20 -52.99 -51.43 -8.01
N GLN A 21 -53.99 -51.57 -7.15
CA GLN A 21 -54.07 -50.85 -5.88
C GLN A 21 -53.99 -51.83 -4.72
N THR A 22 -53.20 -51.49 -3.71
CA THR A 22 -53.07 -52.27 -2.48
C THR A 22 -53.29 -51.35 -1.28
N GLY A 23 -54.17 -51.76 -0.37
CA GLY A 23 -54.32 -51.13 0.94
C GLY A 23 -53.76 -52.07 2.00
N VAL A 24 -52.76 -51.61 2.76
CA VAL A 24 -52.22 -52.30 3.93
C VAL A 24 -52.22 -51.34 5.11
N HIS A 25 -52.15 -51.85 6.34
CA HIS A 25 -52.02 -50.98 7.51
C HIS A 25 -50.57 -50.99 7.99
N ILE A 26 -49.96 -49.81 8.13
CA ILE A 26 -48.63 -49.64 8.75
C ILE A 26 -48.86 -49.02 10.12
N ALA A 27 -48.39 -49.68 11.18
CA ALA A 27 -48.61 -49.27 12.57
C ALA A 27 -50.10 -49.05 12.95
N GLY A 28 -51.02 -49.82 12.35
CA GLY A 28 -52.46 -49.69 12.58
C GLY A 28 -53.15 -48.65 11.69
N GLU A 29 -52.39 -47.92 10.87
CA GLU A 29 -52.88 -46.81 10.06
C GLU A 29 -52.89 -47.12 8.55
N PRO A 30 -53.85 -46.57 7.77
CA PRO A 30 -54.01 -46.92 6.37
C PRO A 30 -52.83 -46.44 5.51
N PHE A 31 -52.17 -47.38 4.84
CA PHE A 31 -51.19 -47.16 3.79
C PHE A 31 -51.73 -47.67 2.46
N ARG A 32 -51.75 -46.79 1.46
CA ARG A 32 -52.26 -47.11 0.12
C ARG A 32 -51.14 -46.95 -0.89
N SER A 33 -50.84 -48.01 -1.62
CA SER A 33 -49.96 -47.94 -2.79
C SER A 33 -50.72 -48.29 -4.06
N SER A 34 -50.38 -47.62 -5.14
CA SER A 34 -50.95 -47.82 -6.46
C SER A 34 -49.85 -47.85 -7.49
N ILE A 35 -49.84 -48.89 -8.31
CA ILE A 35 -48.98 -49.02 -9.48
C ILE A 35 -49.86 -48.80 -10.70
N VAL A 36 -49.51 -47.83 -11.54
CA VAL A 36 -50.24 -47.48 -12.76
C VAL A 36 -49.28 -47.53 -13.93
N TYR A 37 -49.68 -48.22 -15.00
CA TYR A 37 -48.90 -48.28 -16.25
C TYR A 37 -49.67 -47.59 -17.38
N GLY A 38 -49.07 -46.55 -17.96
CA GLY A 38 -49.65 -45.72 -19.02
C GLY A 38 -48.62 -45.27 -20.07
N GLU A 39 -48.97 -44.30 -20.91
CA GLU A 39 -48.11 -43.82 -22.02
C GLU A 39 -46.81 -43.14 -21.54
N GLU A 40 -46.78 -42.58 -20.33
CA GLU A 40 -45.58 -42.00 -19.70
C GLU A 40 -44.72 -43.04 -18.92
N GLY A 41 -45.02 -44.34 -19.06
CA GLY A 41 -44.33 -45.44 -18.38
C GLY A 41 -44.96 -45.87 -17.06
N LEU A 42 -44.17 -46.55 -16.22
CA LEU A 42 -44.60 -47.06 -14.91
C LEU A 42 -44.61 -45.94 -13.86
N CYS A 43 -45.76 -45.70 -13.23
CA CYS A 43 -45.93 -44.76 -12.12
C CYS A 43 -46.24 -45.53 -10.83
N LEU A 44 -45.43 -45.33 -9.79
CA LEU A 44 -45.60 -45.88 -8.46
C LEU A 44 -46.03 -44.77 -7.52
N GLY A 45 -47.25 -44.84 -6.98
CA GLY A 45 -47.74 -43.93 -5.96
C GLY A 45 -47.90 -44.65 -4.63
N ALA A 46 -47.49 -44.04 -3.54
CA ALA A 46 -47.73 -44.50 -2.18
C ALA A 46 -48.20 -43.33 -1.31
N GLY A 47 -49.14 -43.59 -0.42
CA GLY A 47 -49.70 -42.61 0.50
C GLY A 47 -49.94 -43.23 1.87
N TRP A 48 -49.54 -42.53 2.90
CA TRP A 48 -49.71 -42.91 4.29
C TRP A 48 -50.38 -41.78 5.05
N GLU A 49 -51.41 -42.11 5.83
CA GLU A 49 -52.06 -41.21 6.79
C GLU A 49 -51.74 -41.76 8.19
N ASN A 50 -51.35 -40.89 9.12
CA ASN A 50 -50.87 -41.26 10.45
C ASN A 50 -51.64 -40.44 11.49
N GLU A 51 -52.88 -40.86 11.77
CA GLU A 51 -53.77 -40.15 12.70
C GLU A 51 -53.33 -40.30 14.17
N ASN A 52 -52.65 -41.40 14.50
CA ASN A 52 -52.14 -41.69 15.83
C ASN A 52 -50.75 -41.04 16.14
N HIS A 53 -50.28 -40.12 15.30
CA HIS A 53 -49.05 -39.32 15.53
C HIS A 53 -47.76 -40.15 15.77
N HIS A 54 -47.62 -41.30 15.12
CA HIS A 54 -46.39 -42.08 15.22
C HIS A 54 -45.17 -41.30 14.70
N LYS A 55 -44.04 -41.31 15.43
CA LYS A 55 -42.80 -40.66 15.00
C LYS A 55 -42.15 -41.48 13.89
N LEU A 56 -41.86 -40.83 12.76
CA LEU A 56 -41.14 -41.45 11.65
C LEU A 56 -39.79 -40.75 11.50
N SER A 57 -38.69 -41.50 11.59
CA SER A 57 -37.38 -40.98 11.23
C SER A 57 -37.20 -41.05 9.72
N LEU A 58 -36.82 -39.93 9.09
CA LEU A 58 -36.48 -39.92 7.67
C LEU A 58 -35.33 -40.90 7.36
N SER A 59 -34.37 -41.07 8.29
CA SER A 59 -33.27 -42.03 8.13
C SER A 59 -33.74 -43.48 8.02
N GLY A 60 -34.75 -43.88 8.81
CA GLY A 60 -35.30 -45.23 8.79
C GLY A 60 -36.05 -45.54 7.49
N VAL A 61 -36.68 -44.53 6.88
CA VAL A 61 -37.30 -44.64 5.56
C VAL A 61 -36.26 -44.70 4.44
N THR A 62 -35.17 -43.95 4.55
CA THR A 62 -34.15 -43.92 3.49
C THR A 62 -33.20 -45.12 3.54
N GLU A 63 -32.90 -45.66 4.71
CA GLU A 63 -32.20 -46.94 4.86
C GLU A 63 -33.00 -48.10 4.23
N SER A 64 -34.32 -48.15 4.47
CA SER A 64 -35.19 -49.18 3.88
C SER A 64 -35.39 -49.02 2.37
N LEU A 65 -35.18 -47.83 1.81
CA LEU A 65 -35.23 -47.53 0.37
C LEU A 65 -33.85 -47.51 -0.32
N SER A 66 -32.77 -47.82 0.41
CA SER A 66 -31.38 -47.75 -0.10
C SER A 66 -30.98 -46.36 -0.65
N LEU A 67 -31.54 -45.30 -0.06
CA LEU A 67 -31.24 -43.90 -0.41
C LEU A 67 -30.31 -43.30 0.65
N ASN A 68 -29.19 -42.71 0.23
CA ASN A 68 -28.30 -41.96 1.12
C ASN A 68 -28.76 -40.49 1.16
N LEU A 69 -29.30 -40.04 2.30
CA LEU A 69 -29.56 -38.62 2.53
C LEU A 69 -28.40 -37.95 3.26
N PRO A 70 -28.07 -36.69 2.93
CA PRO A 70 -27.21 -35.85 3.74
C PRO A 70 -27.68 -35.77 5.20
N GLU A 71 -26.74 -35.75 6.13
CA GLU A 71 -26.98 -35.82 7.58
C GLU A 71 -27.92 -34.70 8.10
N PHE A 72 -27.93 -33.53 7.46
CA PHE A 72 -28.81 -32.40 7.82
C PHE A 72 -30.29 -32.61 7.50
N LEU A 73 -30.64 -33.61 6.67
CA LEU A 73 -32.03 -34.02 6.37
C LEU A 73 -32.53 -35.13 7.30
N ASN A 74 -31.71 -35.58 8.25
CA ASN A 74 -32.09 -36.57 9.24
C ASN A 74 -32.95 -35.94 10.35
N TRP A 75 -34.24 -35.76 10.07
CA TRP A 75 -35.21 -35.22 11.01
C TRP A 75 -36.09 -36.35 11.56
N GLU A 76 -36.27 -36.37 12.89
CA GLU A 76 -37.41 -37.06 13.49
C GLU A 76 -38.62 -36.12 13.41
N MET A 77 -39.59 -36.44 12.56
CA MET A 77 -40.81 -35.67 12.42
C MET A 77 -42.01 -36.53 12.81
N GLU A 78 -42.93 -35.96 13.58
CA GLU A 78 -44.27 -36.53 13.72
C GLU A 78 -45.04 -36.24 12.43
N LEU A 79 -45.05 -37.23 11.54
CA LEU A 79 -45.72 -37.11 10.24
C LEU A 79 -47.21 -37.31 10.42
N ARG A 80 -48.03 -36.47 9.80
CA ARG A 80 -49.48 -36.63 9.74
C ARG A 80 -49.91 -37.30 8.44
N ARG A 81 -49.25 -36.96 7.34
CA ARG A 81 -49.47 -37.56 6.03
C ARG A 81 -48.17 -37.56 5.23
N ALA A 82 -47.89 -38.63 4.51
CA ALA A 82 -46.77 -38.70 3.58
C ALA A 82 -47.24 -39.34 2.27
N GLY A 83 -47.02 -38.65 1.16
CA GLY A 83 -47.29 -39.13 -0.18
C GLY A 83 -46.02 -39.12 -1.01
N VAL A 84 -45.78 -40.20 -1.75
CA VAL A 84 -44.67 -40.31 -2.71
C VAL A 84 -45.24 -40.78 -4.04
N LEU A 85 -44.80 -40.14 -5.11
CA LEU A 85 -45.06 -40.55 -6.49
C LEU A 85 -43.73 -40.63 -7.24
N TYR A 86 -43.43 -41.82 -7.73
CA TYR A 86 -42.28 -42.07 -8.58
C TYR A 86 -42.76 -42.35 -10.01
N LYS A 87 -42.25 -41.58 -10.98
CA LYS A 87 -42.51 -41.78 -12.41
C LYS A 87 -41.27 -42.42 -13.02
N ALA A 88 -41.29 -43.73 -13.26
CA ALA A 88 -40.12 -44.47 -13.72
C ALA A 88 -39.64 -44.06 -15.11
N GLY A 89 -40.55 -43.65 -16.01
CA GLY A 89 -40.20 -43.21 -17.37
C GLY A 89 -39.36 -41.92 -17.39
N LYS A 90 -39.68 -40.96 -16.52
CA LYS A 90 -38.95 -39.69 -16.36
C LYS A 90 -37.89 -39.73 -15.25
N GLN A 91 -37.82 -40.81 -14.49
CA GLN A 91 -36.98 -40.97 -13.28
C GLN A 91 -37.16 -39.80 -12.28
N GLU A 92 -38.41 -39.39 -12.12
CA GLU A 92 -38.83 -38.29 -11.26
C GLU A 92 -39.44 -38.81 -9.95
N ILE A 93 -39.02 -38.24 -8.83
CA ILE A 93 -39.66 -38.43 -7.53
C ILE A 93 -40.37 -37.14 -7.15
N LEU A 94 -41.64 -37.26 -6.79
CA LEU A 94 -42.43 -36.21 -6.18
C LEU A 94 -42.89 -36.68 -4.82
N MET A 95 -42.62 -35.90 -3.78
CA MET A 95 -42.95 -36.24 -2.41
C MET A 95 -43.64 -35.05 -1.76
N GLU A 96 -44.72 -35.34 -1.05
CA GLU A 96 -45.45 -34.38 -0.24
C GLU A 96 -45.60 -34.94 1.16
N ILE A 97 -45.12 -34.21 2.14
CA ILE A 97 -45.17 -34.58 3.54
C ILE A 97 -45.89 -33.46 4.31
N SER A 98 -46.83 -33.83 5.17
CA SER A 98 -47.38 -32.95 6.19
C SER A 98 -47.09 -33.49 7.58
N THR A 99 -46.76 -32.60 8.51
CA THR A 99 -46.46 -32.93 9.90
C THR A 99 -47.68 -32.75 10.80
N ALA A 100 -47.62 -33.29 12.02
CA ALA A 100 -48.62 -33.07 13.07
C ALA A 100 -48.85 -31.58 13.38
N GLU A 101 -47.77 -30.78 13.34
CA GLU A 101 -47.80 -29.32 13.48
C GLU A 101 -48.24 -28.57 12.19
N ASN A 102 -48.98 -29.21 11.27
CA ASN A 102 -49.45 -28.63 10.00
C ASN A 102 -48.38 -28.03 9.08
N ARG A 103 -47.09 -28.34 9.27
CA ARG A 103 -46.02 -27.94 8.35
C ARG A 103 -46.13 -28.78 7.08
N ARG A 104 -46.02 -28.14 5.92
CA ARG A 104 -46.07 -28.81 4.61
C ARG A 104 -44.70 -28.77 3.96
N LEU A 105 -44.25 -29.91 3.47
CA LEU A 105 -43.00 -30.10 2.75
C LEU A 105 -43.31 -30.69 1.38
N LEU A 106 -42.80 -30.03 0.34
CA LEU A 106 -42.86 -30.51 -1.03
C LEU A 106 -41.45 -30.76 -1.53
N PHE A 107 -41.19 -31.94 -2.03
CA PHE A 107 -39.92 -32.33 -2.60
C PHE A 107 -40.11 -32.89 -4.00
N ALA A 108 -39.24 -32.48 -4.91
CA ALA A 108 -39.22 -32.95 -6.27
C ALA A 108 -37.77 -33.21 -6.69
N ALA A 109 -37.51 -34.32 -7.36
CA ALA A 109 -36.16 -34.67 -7.80
C ALA A 109 -36.19 -35.37 -9.16
N LYS A 110 -35.24 -34.99 -10.02
CA LYS A 110 -34.84 -35.74 -11.22
C LYS A 110 -33.52 -36.43 -10.95
N ILE A 111 -33.59 -37.73 -10.64
CA ILE A 111 -32.46 -38.47 -10.06
C ILE A 111 -31.26 -38.51 -11.02
N LYS A 112 -31.50 -38.69 -12.32
CA LYS A 112 -30.44 -38.83 -13.33
C LYS A 112 -29.76 -37.50 -13.68
N GLU A 113 -30.51 -36.40 -13.66
CA GLU A 113 -30.03 -35.05 -13.97
C GLU A 113 -29.37 -34.38 -12.75
N GLY A 114 -29.52 -34.97 -11.56
CA GLY A 114 -28.96 -34.43 -10.32
C GLY A 114 -29.59 -33.09 -9.92
N ILE A 115 -30.89 -32.92 -10.20
CA ILE A 115 -31.68 -31.73 -9.87
C ILE A 115 -32.64 -32.07 -8.73
N TYR A 116 -32.63 -31.26 -7.68
CA TYR A 116 -33.41 -31.45 -6.47
C TYR A 116 -34.03 -30.13 -6.05
N SER A 117 -35.35 -30.10 -5.87
CA SER A 117 -36.08 -28.93 -5.37
C SER A 117 -36.86 -29.30 -4.12
N LEU A 118 -36.68 -28.51 -3.06
CA LEU A 118 -37.34 -28.69 -1.77
C LEU A 118 -38.01 -27.38 -1.37
N ARG A 119 -39.33 -27.40 -1.18
CA ARG A 119 -40.08 -26.30 -0.57
C ARG A 119 -40.60 -26.70 0.79
N LEU A 120 -40.32 -25.84 1.77
CA LEU A 120 -40.84 -25.90 3.13
C LEU A 120 -41.84 -24.76 3.33
N TYR A 121 -42.99 -25.08 3.91
CA TYR A 121 -43.95 -24.10 4.43
C TYR A 121 -43.83 -24.08 5.96
N PRO A 122 -42.90 -23.27 6.51
CA PRO A 122 -42.68 -23.23 7.95
C PRO A 122 -43.80 -22.45 8.66
N GLU A 123 -44.14 -22.82 9.89
CA GLU A 123 -44.93 -21.96 10.80
C GLU A 123 -44.02 -20.98 11.59
N ILE A 124 -43.01 -20.39 10.94
CA ILE A 124 -42.18 -19.38 11.58
C ILE A 124 -42.95 -18.06 11.55
N SER A 125 -43.46 -17.66 12.71
CA SER A 125 -44.02 -16.32 12.92
C SER A 125 -43.40 -15.68 14.15
N CYS A 126 -42.88 -14.46 13.98
CA CYS A 126 -42.38 -13.62 15.05
C CYS A 126 -43.39 -12.49 15.27
N ARG A 127 -44.10 -12.53 16.40
CA ARG A 127 -44.93 -11.40 16.81
C ARG A 127 -44.01 -10.33 17.38
N LEU A 128 -43.98 -9.18 16.74
CA LEU A 128 -43.02 -8.12 17.04
C LEU A 128 -43.28 -7.45 18.39
N HIS A 129 -44.51 -7.55 18.91
CA HIS A 129 -44.86 -7.12 20.27
C HIS A 129 -44.10 -7.87 21.37
N ASN A 130 -43.53 -9.05 21.08
CA ASN A 130 -42.74 -9.84 22.03
C ASN A 130 -41.25 -9.45 22.05
N LEU A 131 -40.79 -8.56 21.16
CA LEU A 131 -39.39 -8.16 21.11
C LEU A 131 -39.03 -7.27 22.31
N PRO A 132 -37.89 -7.53 22.99
CA PRO A 132 -37.43 -6.66 24.06
C PRO A 132 -37.18 -5.24 23.53
N VAL A 133 -37.56 -4.23 24.33
CA VAL A 133 -37.45 -2.79 24.03
C VAL A 133 -38.42 -2.26 22.97
N MET A 134 -38.54 -2.92 21.81
CA MET A 134 -39.38 -2.46 20.68
C MET A 134 -40.84 -2.90 20.77
N GLY A 135 -41.12 -4.03 21.42
CA GLY A 135 -42.47 -4.63 21.46
C GLY A 135 -43.53 -3.76 22.12
N LYS A 136 -43.15 -2.85 23.02
CA LYS A 136 -44.06 -1.88 23.67
C LYS A 136 -44.59 -0.79 22.73
N TYR A 137 -44.01 -0.63 21.54
CA TYR A 137 -44.42 0.34 20.53
C TYR A 137 -45.13 -0.29 19.33
N LEU A 138 -45.35 -1.62 19.36
CA LEU A 138 -45.89 -2.41 18.26
C LEU A 138 -47.17 -3.12 18.72
N GLY A 139 -48.18 -3.16 17.87
CA GLY A 139 -49.48 -3.77 18.16
C GLY A 139 -49.45 -5.29 18.04
N GLU A 140 -50.49 -5.97 18.53
CA GLU A 140 -50.66 -7.42 18.38
C GLU A 140 -50.73 -7.87 16.90
N GLN A 141 -51.11 -6.94 16.03
CA GLN A 141 -51.19 -7.13 14.58
C GLN A 141 -49.82 -7.06 13.89
N ASP A 142 -48.74 -6.73 14.61
CA ASP A 142 -47.41 -6.57 14.05
C ASP A 142 -46.63 -7.88 14.12
N LEU A 143 -46.49 -8.55 12.97
CA LEU A 143 -45.89 -9.87 12.88
C LEU A 143 -45.03 -10.01 11.64
N ILE A 144 -43.95 -10.79 11.74
CA ILE A 144 -43.19 -11.28 10.59
C ILE A 144 -43.48 -12.77 10.46
N LYS A 145 -43.93 -13.22 9.29
CA LYS A 145 -44.23 -14.62 8.97
C LYS A 145 -43.46 -15.05 7.73
N VAL A 146 -42.71 -16.14 7.84
CA VAL A 146 -42.13 -16.79 6.66
C VAL A 146 -43.22 -17.64 6.01
N ARG A 147 -43.62 -17.33 4.78
CA ARG A 147 -44.66 -18.06 4.04
C ARG A 147 -44.15 -19.36 3.45
N TYR A 148 -42.98 -19.33 2.82
CA TYR A 148 -42.29 -20.52 2.37
C TYR A 148 -40.79 -20.25 2.21
N MET A 149 -40.01 -21.33 2.22
CA MET A 149 -38.61 -21.36 1.84
C MET A 149 -38.44 -22.47 0.80
N GLN A 150 -37.82 -22.18 -0.34
CA GLN A 150 -37.52 -23.15 -1.39
C GLN A 150 -36.03 -23.16 -1.68
N ALA A 151 -35.49 -24.36 -1.86
CA ALA A 151 -34.11 -24.62 -2.21
C ALA A 151 -34.08 -25.48 -3.46
N LEU A 152 -33.37 -25.02 -4.49
CA LEU A 152 -33.08 -25.77 -5.70
C LEU A 152 -31.57 -26.05 -5.74
N TYR A 153 -31.22 -27.31 -5.91
CA TYR A 153 -29.85 -27.75 -6.11
C TYR A 153 -29.72 -28.41 -7.48
N GLN A 154 -28.70 -28.01 -8.24
CA GLN A 154 -28.37 -28.58 -9.53
C GLN A 154 -26.87 -28.88 -9.61
N LYS A 155 -26.51 -30.09 -10.04
CA LYS A 155 -25.12 -30.58 -10.09
C LYS A 155 -24.15 -29.66 -10.84
N GLU A 156 -24.60 -28.95 -11.88
CA GLU A 156 -23.78 -28.02 -12.68
C GLU A 156 -24.03 -26.53 -12.37
N GLY A 157 -25.06 -26.19 -11.57
CA GLY A 157 -25.55 -24.82 -11.36
C GLY A 157 -25.51 -24.31 -9.93
N GLY A 158 -25.04 -25.13 -8.98
CA GLY A 158 -24.96 -24.76 -7.57
C GLY A 158 -26.31 -24.74 -6.86
N PHE A 159 -26.40 -23.98 -5.77
CA PHE A 159 -27.58 -23.89 -4.91
C PHE A 159 -28.30 -22.56 -5.13
N ARG A 160 -29.62 -22.60 -5.31
CA ARG A 160 -30.47 -21.40 -5.38
C ARG A 160 -31.53 -21.45 -4.28
N GLY A 161 -31.49 -20.46 -3.39
CA GLY A 161 -32.51 -20.27 -2.35
C GLY A 161 -33.54 -19.22 -2.78
N GLN A 162 -34.80 -19.48 -2.47
CA GLN A 162 -35.93 -18.55 -2.64
C GLN A 162 -36.75 -18.55 -1.35
N CYS A 163 -37.30 -17.39 -0.98
CA CYS A 163 -38.18 -17.30 0.16
C CYS A 163 -39.21 -16.19 -0.02
N LEU A 164 -40.34 -16.34 0.67
CA LEU A 164 -41.33 -15.29 0.80
C LEU A 164 -41.59 -15.04 2.28
N ILE A 165 -41.40 -13.80 2.71
CA ILE A 165 -41.62 -13.31 4.05
C ILE A 165 -42.71 -12.25 3.98
N GLU A 166 -43.76 -12.41 4.78
CA GLU A 166 -44.76 -11.38 4.97
C GLU A 166 -44.51 -10.70 6.31
N ALA A 167 -44.57 -9.37 6.34
CA ALA A 167 -44.57 -8.64 7.59
C ALA A 167 -45.74 -7.67 7.64
N SER A 168 -46.43 -7.61 8.77
CA SER A 168 -47.38 -6.55 9.07
C SER A 168 -46.78 -5.60 10.10
N PHE A 169 -46.91 -4.31 9.84
CA PHE A 169 -46.50 -3.25 10.77
C PHE A 169 -47.60 -2.18 10.80
N SER A 170 -48.08 -1.85 12.00
CA SER A 170 -49.15 -0.90 12.27
C SER A 170 -50.38 -1.10 11.36
N GLY A 171 -50.76 -2.36 11.11
CA GLY A 171 -51.90 -2.73 10.26
C GLY A 171 -51.65 -2.69 8.75
N SER A 172 -50.45 -2.31 8.29
CA SER A 172 -50.06 -2.38 6.88
C SER A 172 -49.28 -3.66 6.59
N GLY A 173 -49.73 -4.44 5.60
CA GLY A 173 -49.07 -5.68 5.18
C GLY A 173 -48.02 -5.43 4.08
N TYR A 174 -46.86 -6.04 4.24
CA TYR A 174 -45.74 -6.01 3.32
C TYR A 174 -45.32 -7.45 2.99
N LYS A 175 -44.92 -7.67 1.74
CA LYS A 175 -44.38 -8.94 1.27
C LYS A 175 -42.95 -8.70 0.79
N PHE A 176 -42.04 -9.60 1.15
CA PHE A 176 -40.62 -9.52 0.86
C PHE A 176 -40.14 -10.85 0.31
N GLY A 177 -39.44 -10.81 -0.82
CA GLY A 177 -38.94 -12.00 -1.51
C GLY A 177 -39.76 -12.34 -2.75
N ASP A 178 -39.68 -13.59 -3.18
CA ASP A 178 -40.24 -14.02 -4.46
C ASP A 178 -41.74 -14.36 -4.31
N GLU A 179 -42.64 -13.63 -4.95
CA GLU A 179 -44.08 -13.90 -4.83
C GLU A 179 -44.55 -15.03 -5.76
N ASP A 180 -43.98 -15.10 -6.97
CA ASP A 180 -44.40 -16.00 -8.04
C ASP A 180 -43.39 -17.14 -8.27
N VAL A 181 -43.11 -17.94 -7.22
CA VAL A 181 -42.21 -19.09 -7.35
C VAL A 181 -42.96 -20.36 -7.69
N LYS A 182 -42.56 -20.97 -8.81
CA LYS A 182 -43.03 -22.26 -9.29
C LYS A 182 -42.84 -23.36 -8.23
N LEU A 183 -43.82 -24.26 -8.12
CA LEU A 183 -43.74 -25.37 -7.17
C LEU A 183 -42.56 -26.28 -7.51
N PRO A 184 -41.98 -27.01 -6.54
CA PRO A 184 -40.83 -27.89 -6.78
C PRO A 184 -40.97 -28.81 -8.00
N GLN A 185 -42.18 -29.28 -8.30
CA GLN A 185 -42.49 -30.14 -9.45
C GLN A 185 -42.31 -29.43 -10.80
N GLN A 186 -42.66 -28.15 -10.88
CA GLN A 186 -42.49 -27.33 -12.09
C GLN A 186 -41.06 -26.78 -12.19
N ASP A 187 -40.41 -26.59 -11.04
CA ASP A 187 -39.03 -26.10 -10.95
C ASP A 187 -38.00 -27.08 -11.51
N ILE A 188 -38.30 -28.39 -11.47
CA ILE A 188 -37.45 -29.45 -12.06
C ILE A 188 -37.71 -29.69 -13.57
N GLU A 189 -38.74 -29.08 -14.16
CA GLU A 189 -39.12 -29.30 -15.57
C GLU A 189 -38.38 -28.35 -16.54
N GLU A 190 -38.02 -27.13 -16.13
CA GLU A 190 -37.31 -26.17 -16.98
C GLU A 190 -35.77 -26.27 -16.83
N HIS A 191 -35.12 -26.90 -17.81
CA HIS A 191 -33.67 -26.82 -17.98
C HIS A 191 -33.28 -25.43 -18.53
N LYS A 192 -32.78 -24.52 -17.69
CA LYS A 192 -32.11 -23.30 -18.15
C LYS A 192 -30.67 -23.29 -17.65
N SER A 193 -29.71 -23.41 -18.56
CA SER A 193 -28.29 -23.21 -18.29
C SER A 193 -28.08 -21.76 -17.82
N LEU A 194 -27.76 -21.59 -16.54
CA LEU A 194 -27.29 -20.31 -16.02
C LEU A 194 -25.83 -20.14 -16.46
N SER A 195 -25.55 -19.04 -17.17
CA SER A 195 -24.18 -18.59 -17.43
C SER A 195 -23.51 -18.23 -16.10
N PRO A 196 -22.25 -18.65 -15.86
CA PRO A 196 -21.54 -18.34 -14.62
C PRO A 196 -21.13 -16.87 -14.62
N ALA A 197 -21.99 -16.00 -14.09
CA ALA A 197 -21.68 -14.61 -13.83
C ALA A 197 -21.46 -14.42 -12.31
N GLU A 198 -20.19 -14.31 -11.96
CA GLU A 198 -19.62 -13.63 -10.78
C GLU A 198 -20.25 -13.93 -9.41
N GLU A 199 -19.93 -15.09 -8.83
CA GLU A 199 -19.91 -15.22 -7.37
C GLU A 199 -18.66 -14.52 -6.81
N LYS A 200 -18.83 -13.26 -6.37
CA LYS A 200 -17.96 -12.69 -5.34
C LYS A 200 -18.22 -13.44 -4.03
N LYS A 201 -17.16 -13.99 -3.44
CA LYS A 201 -17.14 -14.67 -2.13
C LYS A 201 -17.72 -13.77 -1.02
N SER A 202 -19.02 -13.85 -0.82
CA SER A 202 -19.73 -13.51 0.42
C SER A 202 -20.57 -14.73 0.73
N GLY A 203 -20.38 -15.36 1.90
CA GLY A 203 -21.18 -16.52 2.31
C GLY A 203 -22.68 -16.22 2.48
N VAL A 204 -23.07 -14.94 2.45
CA VAL A 204 -24.46 -14.46 2.55
C VAL A 204 -24.92 -13.90 1.20
N HIS A 205 -26.06 -14.40 0.71
CA HIS A 205 -26.78 -13.86 -0.44
C HIS A 205 -27.69 -12.72 0.02
N TRP A 206 -27.46 -11.50 -0.47
CA TRP A 206 -28.18 -10.30 -0.07
C TRP A 206 -29.28 -9.90 -1.06
N MET A 207 -30.39 -9.37 -0.53
CA MET A 207 -31.48 -8.74 -1.26
C MET A 207 -31.70 -7.32 -0.72
N GLU A 208 -31.58 -6.33 -1.61
CA GLU A 208 -31.83 -4.92 -1.31
C GLU A 208 -33.34 -4.66 -1.14
N LEU A 209 -33.72 -3.98 -0.05
CA LEU A 209 -35.11 -3.63 0.26
C LEU A 209 -35.31 -2.11 0.30
N ASN A 210 -34.41 -1.40 0.98
CA ASN A 210 -34.43 0.05 1.19
C ASN A 210 -35.80 0.60 1.61
N LYS A 211 -36.46 -0.08 2.57
CA LYS A 211 -37.80 0.29 3.05
C LYS A 211 -37.74 0.97 4.42
N LYS A 212 -38.44 2.10 4.55
CA LYS A 212 -38.66 2.80 5.82
C LYS A 212 -40.00 2.40 6.43
N ILE A 213 -39.99 1.95 7.67
CA ILE A 213 -41.15 1.49 8.44
C ILE A 213 -41.15 2.25 9.77
N GLY A 214 -41.91 3.35 9.83
CA GLY A 214 -41.92 4.25 10.98
C GLY A 214 -40.51 4.80 11.30
N PRO A 215 -39.99 4.63 12.54
CA PRO A 215 -38.63 5.02 12.90
C PRO A 215 -37.56 4.05 12.38
N CYS A 216 -37.94 2.86 11.90
CA CYS A 216 -37.02 1.84 11.42
C CYS A 216 -36.79 1.97 9.91
N ILE A 217 -35.60 1.59 9.44
CA ILE A 217 -35.25 1.47 8.02
C ILE A 217 -34.61 0.10 7.84
N VAL A 218 -35.12 -0.71 6.92
CA VAL A 218 -34.50 -1.98 6.53
C VAL A 218 -33.83 -1.76 5.18
N LYS A 219 -32.49 -1.82 5.17
CA LYS A 219 -31.69 -1.58 3.96
C LYS A 219 -31.68 -2.82 3.08
N ARG A 220 -31.30 -3.97 3.65
CA ARG A 220 -31.23 -5.25 2.97
C ARG A 220 -31.40 -6.42 3.93
N ILE A 221 -31.85 -7.55 3.40
CA ILE A 221 -31.95 -8.83 4.10
C ILE A 221 -31.14 -9.84 3.32
N GLY A 222 -30.40 -10.71 4.01
CA GLY A 222 -29.60 -11.74 3.39
C GLY A 222 -29.78 -13.10 4.05
N GLY A 223 -29.46 -14.16 3.32
CA GLY A 223 -29.51 -15.53 3.79
C GLY A 223 -28.21 -16.27 3.47
N ALA A 224 -27.76 -17.11 4.39
CA ALA A 224 -26.64 -18.02 4.20
C ALA A 224 -26.97 -19.40 4.78
N PHE A 225 -26.41 -20.45 4.19
CA PHE A 225 -26.38 -21.78 4.81
C PHE A 225 -24.93 -22.24 4.89
N GLN A 226 -24.39 -22.26 6.11
CA GLN A 226 -22.99 -22.60 6.37
C GLN A 226 -22.91 -23.46 7.62
N ASP A 227 -22.10 -24.52 7.59
CA ASP A 227 -21.86 -25.44 8.72
C ASP A 227 -23.15 -25.99 9.37
N GLY A 228 -24.16 -26.30 8.55
CA GLY A 228 -25.44 -26.82 9.01
C GLY A 228 -26.35 -25.79 9.71
N THR A 229 -26.05 -24.49 9.60
CA THR A 229 -26.83 -23.41 10.21
C THR A 229 -27.43 -22.52 9.12
N ILE A 230 -28.75 -22.29 9.17
CA ILE A 230 -29.44 -21.31 8.33
C ILE A 230 -29.26 -19.94 8.99
N ARG A 231 -28.48 -19.04 8.40
CA ARG A 231 -28.25 -17.69 8.91
C ARG A 231 -29.06 -16.68 8.12
N VAL A 232 -29.99 -16.00 8.78
CA VAL A 232 -30.70 -14.82 8.25
C VAL A 232 -29.98 -13.57 8.75
N CYS A 233 -29.58 -12.68 7.84
CA CYS A 233 -28.89 -11.44 8.16
C CYS A 233 -29.74 -10.24 7.75
N VAL A 234 -29.67 -9.15 8.51
CA VAL A 234 -30.41 -7.91 8.24
C VAL A 234 -29.49 -6.72 8.48
N ASP A 235 -29.48 -5.79 7.54
CA ASP A 235 -28.95 -4.44 7.76
C ASP A 235 -30.13 -3.49 7.97
N ALA A 236 -30.21 -2.92 9.17
CA ALA A 236 -31.33 -2.09 9.58
C ALA A 236 -30.87 -0.88 10.39
N GLY A 237 -31.62 0.21 10.31
CA GLY A 237 -31.42 1.41 11.11
C GLY A 237 -32.68 1.79 11.90
N LEU A 238 -32.50 2.48 13.02
CA LEU A 238 -33.55 2.98 13.89
C LEU A 238 -33.26 4.46 14.19
N THR A 239 -34.18 5.35 13.84
CA THR A 239 -34.07 6.79 14.10
C THR A 239 -35.11 7.25 15.10
N ILE A 240 -34.65 7.79 16.23
CA ILE A 240 -35.46 8.35 17.32
C ILE A 240 -35.03 9.80 17.51
N SER A 241 -35.85 10.74 17.05
CA SER A 241 -35.57 12.19 17.12
C SER A 241 -34.23 12.56 16.44
N VAL A 242 -33.22 12.95 17.22
CA VAL A 242 -31.87 13.32 16.74
C VAL A 242 -30.89 12.15 16.72
N LEU A 243 -31.27 10.99 17.28
CA LEU A 243 -30.44 9.80 17.40
C LEU A 243 -30.79 8.79 16.31
N THR A 244 -29.80 8.32 15.57
CA THR A 244 -29.91 7.22 14.61
C THR A 244 -28.95 6.10 15.01
N LEU A 245 -29.46 4.88 15.08
CA LEU A 245 -28.69 3.66 15.27
C LEU A 245 -28.72 2.87 13.97
N ASP A 246 -27.58 2.41 13.47
CA ASP A 246 -27.47 1.52 12.31
C ASP A 246 -26.84 0.20 12.75
N PHE A 247 -27.47 -0.92 12.42
CA PHE A 247 -27.03 -2.28 12.70
C PHE A 247 -26.56 -2.93 11.40
N MET A 248 -25.35 -3.49 11.43
CA MET A 248 -24.68 -4.11 10.28
C MET A 248 -24.57 -5.61 10.52
N GLU A 249 -25.09 -6.39 9.58
CA GLU A 249 -25.17 -7.85 9.58
C GLU A 249 -25.73 -8.40 10.91
N LEU A 250 -26.85 -7.83 11.36
CA LEU A 250 -27.62 -8.40 12.47
C LEU A 250 -28.13 -9.77 12.01
N SER A 251 -27.67 -10.83 12.66
CA SER A 251 -27.88 -12.20 12.21
C SER A 251 -28.63 -13.06 13.21
N LEU A 252 -29.50 -13.92 12.67
CA LEU A 252 -30.16 -15.03 13.34
C LEU A 252 -29.72 -16.33 12.65
N GLY A 253 -28.83 -17.07 13.30
CA GLY A 253 -28.50 -18.44 12.96
C GLY A 253 -29.55 -19.40 13.53
N ILE A 254 -30.04 -20.31 12.71
CA ILE A 254 -30.97 -21.37 13.05
C ILE A 254 -30.28 -22.68 12.72
N LYS A 255 -29.85 -23.42 13.73
CA LYS A 255 -29.27 -24.75 13.55
C LYS A 255 -30.40 -25.78 13.61
N PRO A 256 -30.71 -26.49 12.51
CA PRO A 256 -31.73 -27.53 12.50
C PRO A 256 -31.25 -28.76 13.30
N GLY A 257 -32.17 -29.38 14.03
CA GLY A 257 -31.94 -30.58 14.83
C GLY A 257 -33.25 -31.03 15.51
N PRO A 258 -33.23 -32.02 16.43
CA PRO A 258 -34.41 -32.45 17.18
C PRO A 258 -35.07 -31.30 17.98
N LYS A 259 -34.29 -30.25 18.28
CA LYS A 259 -34.74 -28.94 18.74
C LYS A 259 -33.99 -27.88 17.92
N PHE A 260 -34.68 -26.80 17.55
CA PHE A 260 -34.04 -25.66 16.89
C PHE A 260 -33.16 -24.90 17.90
N ASP A 261 -31.88 -24.73 17.55
CA ASP A 261 -30.96 -23.85 18.30
C ASP A 261 -30.83 -22.51 17.56
N PHE A 262 -31.06 -21.42 18.29
CA PHE A 262 -31.08 -20.06 17.75
C PHE A 262 -29.87 -19.27 18.24
N GLN A 263 -29.09 -18.74 17.31
CA GLN A 263 -27.87 -17.98 17.56
C GLN A 263 -28.04 -16.56 17.06
N PHE A 264 -27.82 -15.57 17.92
CA PHE A 264 -27.89 -14.16 17.53
C PHE A 264 -26.49 -13.60 17.37
N GLY A 265 -26.26 -12.82 16.31
CA GLY A 265 -24.99 -12.17 16.05
C GLY A 265 -25.18 -10.74 15.59
N LEU A 266 -24.21 -9.89 15.88
CA LEU A 266 -24.12 -8.53 15.34
C LEU A 266 -22.67 -8.27 14.99
N ARG A 267 -22.39 -7.90 13.74
CA ARG A 267 -21.02 -7.61 13.31
C ARG A 267 -20.63 -6.16 13.46
N GLY A 268 -21.57 -5.24 13.29
CA GLY A 268 -21.29 -3.83 13.49
C GLY A 268 -22.48 -3.02 13.92
N MET A 269 -22.19 -1.89 14.53
CA MET A 269 -23.17 -0.89 14.95
C MET A 269 -22.60 0.49 14.74
N ALA A 270 -23.41 1.42 14.24
CA ALA A 270 -23.10 2.83 14.22
C ALA A 270 -24.18 3.64 14.94
N VAL A 271 -23.75 4.73 15.56
CA VAL A 271 -24.58 5.67 16.31
C VAL A 271 -24.33 7.06 15.76
N THR A 272 -25.40 7.77 15.41
CA THR A 272 -25.34 9.14 14.90
C THR A 272 -26.27 10.03 15.70
N VAL A 273 -25.74 11.14 16.21
CA VAL A 273 -26.50 12.23 16.81
C VAL A 273 -26.42 13.43 15.88
N LYS A 274 -27.55 13.84 15.30
CA LYS A 274 -27.62 14.96 14.36
C LYS A 274 -28.58 16.03 14.86
N LYS A 275 -28.03 17.15 15.34
CA LYS A 275 -28.78 18.33 15.76
C LYS A 275 -28.02 19.58 15.30
N PRO A 276 -28.41 20.22 14.18
CA PRO A 276 -27.69 21.38 13.65
C PRO A 276 -27.42 22.45 14.74
N PRO A 277 -26.21 23.03 14.78
CA PRO A 277 -25.10 22.86 13.84
C PRO A 277 -24.17 21.65 14.12
N LEU A 278 -24.47 20.80 15.10
CA LEU A 278 -23.64 19.66 15.51
C LEU A 278 -24.09 18.32 14.89
N MET A 279 -23.13 17.53 14.43
CA MET A 279 -23.30 16.13 14.08
C MET A 279 -22.14 15.32 14.67
N ILE A 280 -22.47 14.26 15.41
CA ILE A 280 -21.50 13.26 15.89
C ILE A 280 -21.96 11.92 15.35
N SER A 281 -21.08 11.19 14.68
CA SER A 281 -21.34 9.84 14.20
C SER A 281 -20.16 8.95 14.58
N GLY A 282 -20.41 7.70 14.91
CA GLY A 282 -19.34 6.73 15.09
C GLY A 282 -19.85 5.32 14.97
N GLY A 283 -19.02 4.42 14.51
CA GLY A 283 -19.39 3.02 14.35
C GLY A 283 -18.22 2.08 14.53
N LEU A 284 -18.55 0.85 14.89
CA LEU A 284 -17.61 -0.25 15.01
C LEU A 284 -18.11 -1.43 14.16
N TYR A 285 -17.22 -2.10 13.46
CA TYR A 285 -17.51 -3.25 12.62
C TYR A 285 -16.42 -4.31 12.77
N VAL A 286 -16.82 -5.57 12.94
CA VAL A 286 -15.91 -6.72 13.03
C VAL A 286 -15.73 -7.31 11.63
N ALA A 287 -14.54 -7.15 11.05
CA ALA A 287 -14.21 -7.65 9.72
C ALA A 287 -13.81 -9.13 9.74
N GLU A 288 -14.17 -9.88 8.68
CA GLU A 288 -13.79 -11.28 8.51
C GLU A 288 -12.26 -11.45 8.36
N PRO A 289 -11.64 -12.48 8.98
CA PRO A 289 -12.23 -13.63 9.68
C PRO A 289 -12.56 -13.39 11.18
N GLY A 290 -13.00 -12.20 11.57
CA GLY A 290 -13.45 -11.90 12.94
C GLY A 290 -12.34 -11.47 13.89
N ARG A 291 -11.15 -11.19 13.36
CA ARG A 291 -9.95 -10.84 14.13
C ARG A 291 -9.65 -9.34 14.14
N LEU A 292 -10.40 -8.55 13.38
CA LEU A 292 -10.19 -7.11 13.22
C LEU A 292 -11.48 -6.36 13.60
N TYR A 293 -11.36 -5.46 14.57
CA TYR A 293 -12.34 -4.49 15.01
C TYR A 293 -12.02 -3.15 14.36
N ASN A 294 -12.84 -2.75 13.41
CA ASN A 294 -12.69 -1.53 12.65
C ASN A 294 -13.64 -0.47 13.21
N GLY A 295 -13.12 0.71 13.58
CA GLY A 295 -13.92 1.84 14.06
C GLY A 295 -13.83 3.11 13.19
N GLU A 296 -14.89 3.91 13.20
CA GLU A 296 -14.93 5.28 12.67
C GLU A 296 -15.57 6.22 13.70
N VAL A 297 -15.10 7.47 13.78
CA VAL A 297 -15.76 8.57 14.46
C VAL A 297 -15.70 9.83 13.60
N THR A 298 -16.84 10.46 13.34
CA THR A 298 -16.98 11.75 12.68
C THR A 298 -17.60 12.77 13.63
N VAL A 299 -17.02 13.96 13.71
CA VAL A 299 -17.59 15.13 14.41
C VAL A 299 -17.62 16.31 13.46
N ALA A 300 -18.81 16.83 13.15
CA ALA A 300 -18.99 18.02 12.33
C ALA A 300 -19.71 19.12 13.13
N PHE A 301 -19.16 20.33 13.11
CA PHE A 301 -19.70 21.50 13.77
C PHE A 301 -19.44 22.74 12.90
N GLU A 302 -20.49 23.36 12.38
CA GLU A 302 -20.36 24.49 11.43
C GLU A 302 -19.44 24.17 10.23
N LYS A 303 -18.26 24.82 10.15
CA LYS A 303 -17.24 24.61 9.10
C LYS A 303 -16.16 23.61 9.51
N PHE A 304 -16.19 23.12 10.75
CA PHE A 304 -15.21 22.18 11.28
C PHE A 304 -15.71 20.75 11.05
N THR A 305 -14.89 19.92 10.41
CA THR A 305 -15.15 18.48 10.28
C THR A 305 -13.93 17.69 10.72
N PHE A 306 -14.12 16.80 11.67
CA PHE A 306 -13.14 15.85 12.17
C PHE A 306 -13.59 14.44 11.82
N LEU A 307 -12.71 13.65 11.22
CA LEU A 307 -12.91 12.25 10.87
C LEU A 307 -11.75 11.44 11.46
N ALA A 308 -12.07 10.41 12.24
CA ALA A 308 -11.15 9.43 12.78
C ALA A 308 -11.53 8.05 12.28
N LEU A 309 -10.55 7.30 11.80
CA LEU A 309 -10.69 5.92 11.33
C LEU A 309 -9.66 5.07 12.07
N GLY A 310 -10.00 3.85 12.44
CA GLY A 310 -9.05 2.97 13.12
C GLY A 310 -9.41 1.50 12.99
N SER A 311 -8.42 0.66 13.25
CA SER A 311 -8.60 -0.79 13.29
C SER A 311 -7.74 -1.36 14.39
N TYR A 312 -8.30 -2.25 15.19
CA TYR A 312 -7.62 -3.02 16.22
C TYR A 312 -7.85 -4.51 15.97
N GLY A 313 -6.85 -5.34 16.18
CA GLY A 313 -7.02 -6.78 16.05
C GLY A 313 -5.74 -7.54 16.27
N LEU A 314 -5.69 -8.77 15.74
CA LEU A 314 -4.53 -9.64 15.88
C LEU A 314 -3.88 -9.92 14.53
N THR A 315 -2.56 -10.08 14.51
CA THR A 315 -1.82 -10.57 13.33
C THR A 315 -2.23 -12.01 13.02
N GLU A 316 -2.27 -12.36 11.73
CA GLU A 316 -2.77 -13.69 11.31
C GLU A 316 -1.87 -14.85 11.77
N GLN A 317 -0.55 -14.64 11.80
CA GLN A 317 0.42 -15.71 12.02
C GLN A 317 0.79 -15.94 13.49
N THR A 318 0.75 -14.89 14.32
CA THR A 318 1.38 -14.88 15.65
C THR A 318 0.48 -14.33 16.76
N ASP A 319 -0.75 -13.96 16.42
CA ASP A 319 -1.75 -13.42 17.35
C ASP A 319 -1.25 -12.22 18.17
N LYS A 320 -0.36 -11.41 17.60
CA LYS A 320 0.11 -10.17 18.22
C LYS A 320 -0.89 -9.03 17.99
N PRO A 321 -1.09 -8.13 18.97
CA PRO A 321 -1.93 -6.95 18.80
C PRO A 321 -1.46 -6.09 17.62
N SER A 322 -2.41 -5.71 16.77
CA SER A 322 -2.22 -4.87 15.59
C SER A 322 -3.23 -3.74 15.62
N PHE A 323 -2.77 -2.50 15.54
CA PHE A 323 -3.60 -1.32 15.74
C PHE A 323 -3.22 -0.23 14.75
N PHE A 324 -4.19 0.51 14.22
CA PHE A 324 -3.91 1.82 13.62
C PHE A 324 -5.04 2.80 13.89
N ILE A 325 -4.69 4.08 13.82
CA ILE A 325 -5.61 5.20 13.79
C ILE A 325 -5.16 6.20 12.73
N TYR A 326 -6.12 6.78 12.01
CA TYR A 326 -5.94 7.86 11.06
C TYR A 326 -6.97 8.94 11.35
N LEU A 327 -6.49 10.18 11.44
CA LEU A 327 -7.24 11.37 11.82
C LEU A 327 -7.17 12.35 10.66
N MET A 328 -8.29 12.98 10.37
CA MET A 328 -8.40 14.06 9.41
C MET A 328 -9.23 15.19 10.01
N LEU A 329 -8.75 16.40 9.80
CA LEU A 329 -9.38 17.62 10.22
C LEU A 329 -9.49 18.56 9.02
N ASP A 330 -10.70 18.79 8.55
CA ASP A 330 -11.03 19.80 7.54
C ASP A 330 -11.43 21.10 8.28
N TYR A 331 -10.52 22.07 8.27
CA TYR A 331 -10.67 23.37 8.90
C TYR A 331 -9.72 24.36 8.23
N ALA A 332 -10.20 25.58 7.97
CA ALA A 332 -9.40 26.64 7.38
C ALA A 332 -8.44 27.25 8.41
N PHE A 333 -7.26 26.64 8.58
CA PHE A 333 -6.21 27.08 9.51
C PHE A 333 -5.59 28.44 9.15
N GLY A 334 -5.71 28.86 7.89
CA GLY A 334 -5.12 30.12 7.42
C GLY A 334 -3.77 29.93 6.74
N GLY A 335 -3.05 31.02 6.52
CA GLY A 335 -1.77 31.06 5.83
C GLY A 335 -1.70 32.21 4.83
N SER A 336 -0.56 32.33 4.15
CA SER A 336 -0.42 33.28 3.05
C SER A 336 -1.23 32.82 1.84
N PRO A 337 -1.60 33.71 0.90
CA PRO A 337 -2.31 33.30 -0.30
C PRO A 337 -1.56 32.23 -1.11
N CYS A 338 -0.23 32.23 -1.14
CA CYS A 338 0.53 31.20 -1.86
C CYS A 338 0.53 29.83 -1.16
N PHE A 339 0.15 29.76 0.12
CA PHE A 339 0.14 28.54 0.92
C PHE A 339 -0.88 28.64 2.07
N TYR A 340 -2.16 28.49 1.73
CA TYR A 340 -3.27 28.60 2.68
C TYR A 340 -3.75 27.20 3.09
N ILE A 341 -3.55 26.83 4.36
CA ILE A 341 -3.86 25.48 4.86
C ILE A 341 -5.36 25.38 5.15
N THR A 342 -5.99 24.36 4.58
CA THR A 342 -7.43 24.07 4.68
C THR A 342 -7.74 22.73 5.34
N GLY A 343 -6.73 21.93 5.65
CA GLY A 343 -6.92 20.72 6.44
C GLY A 343 -5.61 20.06 6.83
N LEU A 344 -5.69 19.20 7.84
CA LEU A 344 -4.58 18.40 8.35
C LEU A 344 -5.01 16.94 8.44
N CYS A 345 -4.08 16.02 8.25
CA CYS A 345 -4.26 14.63 8.60
C CYS A 345 -3.04 14.07 9.30
N ALA A 346 -3.26 13.07 10.16
CA ALA A 346 -2.22 12.38 10.88
C ALA A 346 -2.64 10.94 11.13
N GLY A 347 -1.71 10.00 11.16
CA GLY A 347 -1.99 8.61 11.43
C GLY A 347 -0.82 7.89 12.07
N PHE A 348 -1.12 6.78 12.72
CA PHE A 348 -0.14 5.92 13.36
C PHE A 348 -0.62 4.48 13.35
N GLY A 349 0.31 3.54 13.14
CA GLY A 349 0.03 2.11 13.19
C GLY A 349 1.11 1.32 13.92
N LEU A 350 0.67 0.33 14.68
CA LEU A 350 1.46 -0.67 15.39
C LEU A 350 1.21 -2.05 14.80
N ASN A 351 2.28 -2.78 14.48
CA ASN A 351 2.21 -4.07 13.78
C ASN A 351 1.30 -3.97 12.54
N ARG A 352 1.49 -2.91 11.75
CA ARG A 352 0.71 -2.53 10.57
C ARG A 352 1.65 -2.01 9.49
N LYS A 353 1.36 -2.39 8.25
CA LYS A 353 2.07 -1.93 7.05
C LYS A 353 1.10 -1.15 6.16
N ILE A 354 1.59 -0.08 5.54
CA ILE A 354 0.87 0.63 4.47
C ILE A 354 1.34 0.09 3.12
N ASN A 355 0.40 -0.24 2.25
CA ASN A 355 0.70 -0.58 0.86
C ASN A 355 0.61 0.70 0.01
N ILE A 356 1.77 1.34 -0.20
CA ILE A 356 1.90 2.51 -1.06
C ILE A 356 1.56 2.12 -2.51
N PRO A 357 0.53 2.73 -3.13
CA PRO A 357 0.13 2.38 -4.49
C PRO A 357 1.14 2.89 -5.52
N PRO A 358 1.12 2.36 -6.76
CA PRO A 358 1.79 3.00 -7.89
C PRO A 358 1.19 4.38 -8.18
N LEU A 359 1.89 5.20 -8.98
CA LEU A 359 1.48 6.57 -9.32
C LEU A 359 0.02 6.67 -9.81
N SER A 360 -0.44 5.71 -10.63
CA SER A 360 -1.81 5.67 -11.15
C SER A 360 -2.88 5.49 -10.06
N GLY A 361 -2.53 4.90 -8.92
CA GLY A 361 -3.43 4.69 -7.78
C GLY A 361 -3.38 5.77 -6.70
N VAL A 362 -2.55 6.81 -6.85
CA VAL A 362 -2.38 7.85 -5.82
C VAL A 362 -3.66 8.66 -5.60
N LYS A 363 -4.36 9.02 -6.68
CA LYS A 363 -5.62 9.79 -6.65
C LYS A 363 -6.70 9.07 -5.83
N ASP A 364 -6.75 7.74 -5.92
CA ASP A 364 -7.75 6.90 -5.27
C ASP A 364 -7.29 6.33 -3.93
N PHE A 365 -6.03 6.57 -3.55
CA PHE A 365 -5.50 6.11 -2.28
C PHE A 365 -6.35 6.65 -1.12
N PRO A 366 -6.78 5.82 -0.15
CA PRO A 366 -7.79 6.20 0.82
C PRO A 366 -7.48 7.50 1.56
N PHE A 367 -6.23 7.72 1.98
CA PHE A 367 -5.84 8.94 2.71
C PHE A 367 -5.91 10.19 1.82
N VAL A 368 -5.49 10.09 0.56
CA VAL A 368 -5.52 11.18 -0.42
C VAL A 368 -6.97 11.49 -0.82
N ALA A 369 -7.74 10.47 -1.20
CA ALA A 369 -9.13 10.61 -1.62
C ALA A 369 -10.01 11.16 -0.50
N ALA A 370 -9.77 10.76 0.75
CA ALA A 370 -10.49 11.27 1.90
C ALA A 370 -10.12 12.74 2.16
N ALA A 371 -8.83 13.11 2.15
CA ALA A 371 -8.41 14.50 2.35
C ALA A 371 -8.92 15.45 1.24
N ARG A 372 -9.04 14.95 0.00
CA ARG A 372 -9.66 15.68 -1.12
C ARG A 372 -11.19 15.77 -1.02
N GLY A 373 -11.84 14.99 -0.15
CA GLY A 373 -13.30 14.88 -0.09
C GLY A 373 -13.91 14.16 -1.31
N THR A 374 -13.09 13.51 -2.14
CA THR A 374 -13.51 12.77 -3.33
C THR A 374 -13.86 11.31 -3.03
N SER A 375 -13.39 10.78 -1.90
CA SER A 375 -13.71 9.41 -1.47
C SER A 375 -15.22 9.17 -1.45
N LYS A 376 -15.68 8.05 -2.00
CA LYS A 376 -17.08 7.63 -1.90
C LYS A 376 -17.39 7.03 -0.54
N THR A 377 -16.38 6.44 0.10
CA THR A 377 -16.52 5.60 1.30
C THR A 377 -15.95 6.25 2.57
N LEU A 378 -15.16 7.32 2.47
CA LEU A 378 -14.54 8.01 3.60
C LEU A 378 -15.11 9.44 3.71
N LYS A 379 -16.42 9.54 3.90
CA LYS A 379 -17.14 10.81 4.06
C LYS A 379 -17.94 10.80 5.36
N PRO A 380 -18.21 11.98 5.94
CA PRO A 380 -19.13 12.11 7.07
C PRO A 380 -20.45 11.39 6.82
N GLY A 381 -20.75 10.39 7.65
CA GLY A 381 -22.00 9.62 7.57
C GLY A 381 -21.98 8.43 6.61
N THR A 382 -20.83 8.09 6.01
CA THR A 382 -20.64 6.77 5.42
C THR A 382 -20.71 5.70 6.54
N GLY A 383 -21.23 4.50 6.25
CA GLY A 383 -21.25 3.42 7.23
C GLY A 383 -19.84 2.92 7.53
N ALA A 384 -19.50 2.74 8.81
CA ALA A 384 -18.18 2.30 9.26
C ALA A 384 -17.63 1.06 8.53
N SER A 385 -18.49 0.10 8.17
CA SER A 385 -18.10 -1.08 7.37
C SER A 385 -17.52 -0.69 5.99
N GLU A 386 -18.18 0.21 5.25
CA GLU A 386 -17.73 0.63 3.91
C GLU A 386 -16.43 1.43 3.98
N ALA A 387 -16.33 2.35 4.94
CA ALA A 387 -15.15 3.16 5.18
C ALA A 387 -13.91 2.27 5.46
N LEU A 388 -14.10 1.23 6.26
CA LEU A 388 -12.99 0.43 6.78
C LEU A 388 -12.65 -0.77 5.89
N ASN A 389 -13.60 -1.28 5.11
CA ASN A 389 -13.29 -2.21 4.02
C ASN A 389 -12.34 -1.57 3.01
N THR A 390 -12.59 -0.30 2.65
CA THR A 390 -11.69 0.47 1.76
C THR A 390 -10.27 0.59 2.33
N LEU A 391 -10.12 0.75 3.64
CA LEU A 391 -8.82 0.84 4.28
C LEU A 391 -8.10 -0.51 4.41
N SER A 392 -8.84 -1.61 4.57
CA SER A 392 -8.27 -2.95 4.77
C SER A 392 -7.49 -3.47 3.56
N ASP A 393 -7.83 -3.00 2.36
CA ASP A 393 -7.08 -3.32 1.13
C ASP A 393 -5.68 -2.70 1.13
N HIS A 394 -5.54 -1.52 1.75
CA HIS A 394 -4.31 -0.72 1.73
C HIS A 394 -3.50 -0.80 3.02
N ILE A 395 -4.10 -1.11 4.17
CA ILE A 395 -3.45 -1.11 5.49
C ILE A 395 -3.64 -2.47 6.16
N LYS A 396 -2.57 -3.28 6.19
CA LYS A 396 -2.65 -4.68 6.62
C LYS A 396 -1.88 -4.92 7.92
N PRO A 397 -2.37 -5.81 8.81
CA PRO A 397 -1.58 -6.30 9.94
C PRO A 397 -0.25 -6.88 9.44
N CYS A 398 0.86 -6.43 10.04
CA CYS A 398 2.20 -6.89 9.70
C CYS A 398 3.09 -6.79 10.94
N GLU A 399 3.49 -7.93 11.48
CA GLU A 399 4.29 -7.98 12.69
C GLU A 399 5.63 -7.27 12.54
N GLY A 400 6.00 -6.46 13.53
CA GLY A 400 7.29 -5.79 13.56
C GLY A 400 7.40 -4.60 12.61
N MET A 401 6.34 -4.25 11.89
CA MET A 401 6.23 -3.03 11.09
C MET A 401 5.30 -2.04 11.77
N ASN A 402 5.72 -0.78 11.83
CA ASN A 402 4.95 0.33 12.36
C ASN A 402 5.00 1.47 11.36
N PHE A 403 4.03 2.39 11.43
CA PHE A 403 4.03 3.56 10.57
C PHE A 403 3.59 4.82 11.30
N LEU A 404 4.06 5.97 10.81
CA LEU A 404 3.57 7.30 11.11
C LEU A 404 3.19 8.00 9.82
N THR A 405 2.06 8.68 9.82
CA THR A 405 1.55 9.44 8.67
C THR A 405 1.26 10.87 9.11
N ALA A 406 1.62 11.84 8.28
CA ALA A 406 1.23 13.23 8.44
C ALA A 406 0.95 13.84 7.07
N GLY A 407 -0.08 14.67 6.96
CA GLY A 407 -0.42 15.30 5.70
C GLY A 407 -1.18 16.61 5.89
N ILE A 408 -1.19 17.36 4.79
CA ILE A 408 -1.79 18.69 4.73
C ILE A 408 -2.64 18.80 3.47
N LYS A 409 -3.75 19.51 3.61
CA LYS A 409 -4.58 20.00 2.51
C LYS A 409 -4.40 21.52 2.49
N PHE A 410 -4.05 22.07 1.34
CA PHE A 410 -3.82 23.50 1.20
C PHE A 410 -4.26 23.99 -0.17
N THR A 411 -4.45 25.30 -0.28
CA THR A 411 -4.68 25.98 -1.56
C THR A 411 -3.62 27.06 -1.79
N SER A 412 -3.18 27.17 -3.04
CA SER A 412 -2.29 28.23 -3.51
C SER A 412 -3.06 29.17 -4.43
N PHE A 413 -3.08 30.44 -4.05
CA PHE A 413 -3.76 31.58 -4.65
C PHE A 413 -5.28 31.39 -4.84
N GLY A 414 -5.88 30.38 -4.19
CA GLY A 414 -7.28 29.99 -4.43
C GLY A 414 -7.52 29.36 -5.80
N ILE A 415 -6.45 29.03 -6.54
CA ILE A 415 -6.47 28.50 -7.91
C ILE A 415 -6.05 27.03 -7.94
N VAL A 416 -5.06 26.67 -7.11
CA VAL A 416 -4.53 25.31 -7.00
C VAL A 416 -4.95 24.72 -5.67
N GLU A 417 -5.58 23.55 -5.67
CA GLU A 417 -5.91 22.77 -4.48
C GLU A 417 -4.96 21.57 -4.40
N SER A 418 -4.32 21.37 -3.26
CA SER A 418 -3.29 20.33 -3.10
C SER A 418 -3.48 19.54 -1.81
N VAL A 419 -3.21 18.25 -1.90
CA VAL A 419 -3.09 17.33 -0.77
C VAL A 419 -1.72 16.68 -0.86
N VAL A 420 -0.97 16.71 0.24
CA VAL A 420 0.34 16.04 0.36
C VAL A 420 0.36 15.26 1.66
N ILE A 421 0.79 14.01 1.59
CA ILE A 421 0.83 13.07 2.71
C ILE A 421 2.20 12.41 2.73
N VAL A 422 2.87 12.46 3.88
CA VAL A 422 4.13 11.78 4.15
C VAL A 422 3.86 10.58 5.06
N ASN A 423 4.39 9.42 4.70
CA ASN A 423 4.39 8.22 5.55
C ASN A 423 5.82 7.80 5.87
N VAL A 424 6.04 7.40 7.11
CA VAL A 424 7.29 6.83 7.61
C VAL A 424 6.96 5.44 8.13
N GLU A 425 7.40 4.40 7.44
CA GLU A 425 7.32 3.02 7.89
C GLU A 425 8.66 2.61 8.52
N PHE A 426 8.62 1.96 9.68
CA PHE A 426 9.81 1.59 10.46
C PHE A 426 9.57 0.32 11.30
N GLY A 427 10.66 -0.31 11.74
CA GLY A 427 10.63 -1.57 12.49
C GLY A 427 11.58 -2.57 11.84
N THR A 428 11.06 -3.60 11.16
CA THR A 428 11.91 -4.53 10.40
C THR A 428 12.53 -3.92 9.15
N LYS A 429 11.89 -2.91 8.55
CA LYS A 429 12.38 -2.14 7.40
C LYS A 429 12.01 -0.66 7.57
N PHE A 430 12.88 0.23 7.10
CA PHE A 430 12.62 1.66 7.05
C PHE A 430 12.27 2.09 5.62
N GLU A 431 11.17 2.82 5.46
CA GLU A 431 10.74 3.43 4.20
C GLU A 431 10.08 4.79 4.48
N LEU A 432 10.47 5.81 3.72
CA LEU A 432 9.84 7.12 3.71
C LEU A 432 9.11 7.29 2.38
N SER A 433 7.81 7.57 2.41
CA SER A 433 7.03 7.84 1.20
C SER A 433 6.29 9.17 1.29
N LEU A 434 6.10 9.81 0.14
CA LEU A 434 5.31 11.02 -0.03
C LEU A 434 4.34 10.80 -1.18
N LEU A 435 3.06 11.02 -0.92
CA LEU A 435 1.98 10.95 -1.89
C LEU A 435 1.31 12.31 -1.99
N GLY A 436 0.97 12.74 -3.19
CA GLY A 436 0.26 13.99 -3.36
C GLY A 436 -0.58 14.06 -4.62
N THR A 437 -1.57 14.94 -4.58
CA THR A 437 -2.33 15.37 -5.74
C THR A 437 -2.49 16.87 -5.70
N SER A 438 -2.26 17.53 -6.83
CA SER A 438 -2.51 18.96 -7.04
C SER A 438 -3.49 19.14 -8.20
N GLU A 439 -4.51 19.94 -7.98
CA GLU A 439 -5.55 20.26 -8.96
C GLU A 439 -5.59 21.75 -9.22
N ILE A 440 -5.70 22.13 -10.49
CA ILE A 440 -5.89 23.51 -10.93
C ILE A 440 -7.18 23.60 -11.75
N SER A 441 -7.98 24.63 -11.48
CA SER A 441 -9.14 24.99 -12.30
C SER A 441 -9.13 26.48 -12.61
N LEU A 442 -9.36 26.83 -13.89
CA LEU A 442 -9.43 28.22 -14.34
C LEU A 442 -10.68 28.43 -15.22
N PRO A 443 -11.60 29.35 -14.86
CA PRO A 443 -11.67 30.06 -13.58
C PRO A 443 -11.85 29.12 -12.37
N PRO A 444 -11.35 29.49 -11.18
CA PRO A 444 -11.44 28.62 -10.00
C PRO A 444 -12.88 28.30 -9.61
N LYS A 445 -13.14 27.07 -9.15
CA LYS A 445 -14.44 26.59 -8.64
C LYS A 445 -15.59 26.67 -9.65
N CYS A 446 -15.29 26.77 -10.96
CA CYS A 446 -16.28 26.66 -12.02
C CYS A 446 -16.68 25.18 -12.22
N SER A 447 -17.96 24.91 -12.52
CA SER A 447 -18.42 23.56 -12.87
C SER A 447 -17.88 23.08 -14.23
N ASP A 448 -17.58 24.01 -15.12
CA ASP A 448 -16.99 23.75 -16.44
C ASP A 448 -15.82 24.72 -16.67
N PRO A 449 -14.63 24.43 -16.10
CA PRO A 449 -13.48 25.31 -16.23
C PRO A 449 -12.90 25.23 -17.66
N VAL A 450 -12.31 26.34 -18.12
CA VAL A 450 -11.61 26.42 -19.42
C VAL A 450 -10.29 25.65 -19.34
N VAL A 451 -9.65 25.61 -18.19
CA VAL A 451 -8.45 24.79 -17.95
C VAL A 451 -8.66 23.95 -16.71
N TYR A 452 -8.44 22.66 -16.84
CA TYR A 452 -8.38 21.74 -15.70
C TYR A 452 -7.09 20.94 -15.79
N GLY A 453 -6.34 20.89 -14.69
CA GLY A 453 -5.14 20.08 -14.58
C GLY A 453 -5.13 19.35 -13.26
N CYS A 454 -4.78 18.07 -13.26
CA CYS A 454 -4.62 17.28 -12.06
C CYS A 454 -3.31 16.51 -12.16
N LEU A 455 -2.36 16.80 -11.27
CA LEU A 455 -1.06 16.16 -11.20
C LEU A 455 -1.03 15.26 -9.97
N ASN A 456 -0.71 13.97 -10.16
CA ASN A 456 -0.41 13.05 -9.06
C ASN A 456 1.11 12.98 -8.86
N LEU A 457 1.54 12.78 -7.61
CA LEU A 457 2.93 12.72 -7.19
C LEU A 457 3.13 11.54 -6.25
N ARG A 458 4.23 10.81 -6.44
CA ARG A 458 4.70 9.75 -5.56
C ARG A 458 6.22 9.86 -5.40
N ALA A 459 6.71 9.85 -4.17
CA ALA A 459 8.13 9.69 -3.88
C ALA A 459 8.32 8.59 -2.83
N VAL A 460 9.37 7.79 -2.99
CA VAL A 460 9.73 6.72 -2.05
C VAL A 460 11.24 6.71 -1.87
N PHE A 461 11.67 6.70 -0.61
CA PHE A 461 13.05 6.51 -0.19
C PHE A 461 13.14 5.26 0.68
N SER A 462 13.81 4.23 0.17
CA SER A 462 14.00 2.94 0.83
C SER A 462 15.49 2.59 0.88
N PRO A 463 16.18 2.90 1.99
CA PRO A 463 17.60 2.55 2.18
C PRO A 463 17.90 1.06 2.16
N GLY A 464 16.90 0.25 2.57
CA GLY A 464 16.98 -1.21 2.55
C GLY A 464 17.02 -1.75 1.12
N ASP A 465 16.16 -1.24 0.25
CA ASP A 465 16.11 -1.65 -1.17
C ASP A 465 17.15 -0.94 -2.03
N GLY A 466 17.74 0.16 -1.53
CA GLY A 466 18.74 0.90 -2.29
C GLY A 466 18.18 1.90 -3.29
N ILE A 467 16.99 2.46 -3.07
CA ILE A 467 16.31 3.30 -4.08
C ILE A 467 15.74 4.60 -3.50
N LEU A 468 15.90 5.67 -4.27
CA LEU A 468 15.14 6.92 -4.18
C LEU A 468 14.41 7.10 -5.50
N LEU A 469 13.08 7.17 -5.45
CA LEU A 469 12.27 7.47 -6.63
C LEU A 469 11.32 8.64 -6.34
N ILE A 470 11.10 9.47 -7.35
CA ILE A 470 10.16 10.59 -7.36
C ILE A 470 9.51 10.59 -8.73
N GLU A 471 8.20 10.43 -8.79
CA GLU A 471 7.45 10.34 -10.04
C GLU A 471 6.16 11.15 -9.95
N GLY A 472 5.77 11.76 -11.06
CA GLY A 472 4.52 12.49 -11.15
C GLY A 472 3.94 12.43 -12.56
N ALA A 473 2.62 12.44 -12.66
CA ALA A 473 1.91 12.34 -13.94
C ALA A 473 0.58 13.07 -13.89
N MET A 474 0.22 13.70 -15.02
CA MET A 474 -1.09 14.30 -15.21
C MET A 474 -2.16 13.22 -15.29
N SER A 475 -3.34 13.49 -14.75
CA SER A 475 -4.49 12.62 -14.91
C SER A 475 -5.09 12.75 -16.32
N ASN A 476 -5.75 11.69 -16.78
CA ASN A 476 -6.48 11.67 -18.06
C ASN A 476 -7.63 12.67 -18.14
N ASP A 477 -8.02 13.27 -17.02
CA ASP A 477 -9.08 14.29 -16.95
C ASP A 477 -8.55 15.69 -17.30
N SER A 478 -7.24 15.88 -17.44
CA SER A 478 -6.61 17.19 -17.65
C SER A 478 -6.79 17.69 -19.09
N TYR A 479 -7.18 18.96 -19.26
CA TYR A 479 -7.44 19.56 -20.56
C TYR A 479 -7.22 21.08 -20.58
N LEU A 480 -7.06 21.61 -21.79
CA LEU A 480 -6.91 23.03 -22.09
C LEU A 480 -8.02 23.49 -23.04
N PHE A 481 -8.73 24.57 -22.75
CA PHE A 481 -9.89 25.09 -23.50
C PHE A 481 -11.14 24.20 -23.48
N CYS A 482 -11.03 22.92 -23.85
CA CYS A 482 -12.14 21.96 -23.88
C CYS A 482 -11.63 20.53 -23.64
N ARG A 483 -12.55 19.60 -23.33
CA ARG A 483 -12.22 18.19 -23.04
C ARG A 483 -11.62 17.41 -24.22
N ASP A 484 -11.74 17.95 -25.43
CA ASP A 484 -11.16 17.40 -26.65
C ASP A 484 -9.69 17.81 -26.85
N ALA A 485 -9.20 18.78 -26.06
CA ALA A 485 -7.81 19.26 -26.01
C ALA A 485 -7.13 18.74 -24.73
N ARG A 486 -6.84 17.44 -24.72
CA ARG A 486 -6.30 16.72 -23.56
C ARG A 486 -4.84 17.02 -23.34
N LEU A 487 -4.48 17.23 -22.07
CA LEU A 487 -3.10 17.41 -21.64
C LEU A 487 -2.56 16.08 -21.09
N THR A 488 -1.34 15.72 -21.50
CA THR A 488 -0.60 14.57 -20.98
C THR A 488 0.76 15.03 -20.48
N GLY A 489 1.38 14.23 -19.62
CA GLY A 489 2.75 14.49 -19.19
C GLY A 489 3.08 13.81 -17.89
N GLY A 490 4.27 13.23 -17.84
CA GLY A 490 4.86 12.71 -16.62
C GLY A 490 6.29 13.19 -16.42
N PHE A 491 6.80 12.99 -15.21
CA PHE A 491 8.20 13.10 -14.88
C PHE A 491 8.60 12.01 -13.89
N ALA A 492 9.88 11.63 -13.91
CA ALA A 492 10.47 10.68 -12.99
C ALA A 492 11.91 11.05 -12.69
N PHE A 493 12.30 10.94 -11.42
CA PHE A 493 13.67 10.94 -10.94
C PHE A 493 13.89 9.67 -10.14
N TYR A 494 14.80 8.80 -10.58
CA TYR A 494 15.16 7.57 -9.89
C TYR A 494 16.66 7.57 -9.64
N SER A 495 17.09 7.12 -8.47
CA SER A 495 18.49 6.91 -8.10
C SER A 495 18.63 5.60 -7.34
N TRP A 496 19.55 4.77 -7.78
CA TRP A 496 19.84 3.46 -7.19
C TRP A 496 21.20 3.53 -6.49
N PHE A 497 21.25 3.11 -5.24
CA PHE A 497 22.45 3.13 -4.41
C PHE A 497 22.73 1.77 -3.74
N LYS A 498 21.96 0.72 -4.08
CA LYS A 498 22.29 -0.70 -3.87
C LYS A 498 21.66 -1.55 -4.97
N GLY A 499 22.06 -2.82 -5.04
CA GLY A 499 21.49 -3.81 -5.95
C GLY A 499 22.13 -3.77 -7.34
N GLU A 500 21.45 -4.34 -8.32
CA GLU A 500 22.01 -4.50 -9.68
C GLU A 500 22.40 -3.17 -10.35
N TYR A 501 21.63 -2.11 -10.08
CA TYR A 501 21.78 -0.79 -10.70
C TYR A 501 22.45 0.24 -9.78
N GLU A 502 23.14 -0.19 -8.72
CA GLU A 502 23.84 0.71 -7.79
C GLU A 502 24.71 1.74 -8.54
N GLY A 503 24.58 3.03 -8.20
CA GLY A 503 25.29 4.14 -8.83
C GLY A 503 24.56 4.76 -10.03
N ASP A 504 23.48 4.16 -10.52
CA ASP A 504 22.69 4.68 -11.64
C ASP A 504 21.69 5.75 -11.17
N PHE A 505 21.30 6.62 -12.11
CA PHE A 505 20.19 7.53 -11.93
C PHE A 505 19.53 7.89 -13.26
N VAL A 506 18.30 8.39 -13.19
CA VAL A 506 17.62 8.96 -14.35
C VAL A 506 16.74 10.10 -13.92
N PHE A 507 16.74 11.18 -14.70
CA PHE A 507 15.76 12.26 -14.62
C PHE A 507 15.08 12.41 -15.97
N SER A 508 13.77 12.14 -16.05
CA SER A 508 13.00 12.22 -17.28
C SER A 508 11.75 13.06 -17.07
N VAL A 509 11.42 13.89 -18.06
CA VAL A 509 10.18 14.65 -18.18
C VAL A 509 9.65 14.38 -19.58
N GLY A 510 8.48 13.79 -19.72
CA GLY A 510 7.97 13.43 -21.04
C GLY A 510 8.58 12.16 -21.64
N GLY A 511 9.40 11.40 -20.92
CA GLY A 511 10.04 10.18 -21.44
C GLY A 511 11.38 10.40 -22.13
N TYR A 512 11.74 9.49 -23.04
CA TYR A 512 13.10 9.35 -23.60
C TYR A 512 13.13 9.60 -25.11
N HIS A 513 14.32 9.66 -25.70
CA HIS A 513 14.48 9.70 -27.16
C HIS A 513 13.82 8.48 -27.84
N PRO A 514 13.14 8.61 -29.00
CA PRO A 514 12.42 7.49 -29.64
C PRO A 514 13.26 6.25 -29.93
N GLN A 515 14.57 6.42 -30.18
CA GLN A 515 15.51 5.32 -30.43
C GLN A 515 16.22 4.81 -29.16
N PHE A 516 15.96 5.41 -28.00
CA PHE A 516 16.60 5.01 -26.75
C PHE A 516 15.89 3.81 -26.12
N GLN A 517 16.66 2.80 -25.74
CA GLN A 517 16.16 1.61 -25.06
C GLN A 517 16.19 1.84 -23.55
N ARG A 518 15.01 2.07 -22.95
CA ARG A 518 14.91 2.44 -21.53
C ARG A 518 15.45 1.41 -20.53
N GLY A 519 15.51 0.14 -20.90
CA GLY A 519 15.93 -0.94 -19.99
C GLY A 519 15.12 -0.94 -18.69
N HIS A 520 15.81 -0.70 -17.57
CA HIS A 520 15.24 -0.66 -16.22
C HIS A 520 14.65 0.70 -15.82
N TYR A 521 14.85 1.75 -16.61
CA TYR A 521 14.31 3.08 -16.33
C TYR A 521 12.77 3.10 -16.43
N PRO A 522 12.10 3.95 -15.61
CA PRO A 522 10.64 3.99 -15.52
C PRO A 522 10.01 4.46 -16.83
N GLU A 523 8.78 4.02 -17.07
CA GLU A 523 7.94 4.56 -18.14
C GLU A 523 7.39 5.93 -17.73
N VAL A 524 7.46 6.89 -18.64
CA VAL A 524 7.06 8.28 -18.38
C VAL A 524 6.28 8.81 -19.57
N ASP A 525 5.06 9.27 -19.32
CA ASP A 525 4.16 9.80 -20.34
C ASP A 525 4.71 11.08 -20.98
N ARG A 526 4.58 11.19 -22.31
CA ARG A 526 4.96 12.38 -23.10
C ARG A 526 4.25 13.62 -22.57
N VAL A 527 4.99 14.71 -22.39
CA VAL A 527 4.38 16.03 -22.15
C VAL A 527 3.74 16.44 -23.46
N GLY A 528 2.42 16.54 -23.49
CA GLY A 528 1.72 16.68 -24.76
C GLY A 528 0.35 17.31 -24.68
N LEU A 529 -0.11 17.75 -25.85
CA LEU A 529 -1.45 18.25 -26.12
C LEU A 529 -2.02 17.45 -27.28
N ASN A 530 -3.09 16.70 -27.02
CA ASN A 530 -3.87 16.05 -28.07
C ASN A 530 -5.21 16.77 -28.20
N TRP A 531 -5.39 17.48 -29.31
CA TRP A 531 -6.55 18.31 -29.57
C TRP A 531 -7.29 17.91 -30.85
N LYS A 532 -8.48 17.37 -30.67
CA LYS A 532 -9.47 17.24 -31.76
C LYS A 532 -10.19 18.56 -31.94
N ILE A 533 -9.72 19.37 -32.88
CA ILE A 533 -10.27 20.70 -33.17
C ILE A 533 -11.65 20.58 -33.85
N SER A 534 -11.82 19.56 -34.70
CA SER A 534 -13.10 19.17 -35.31
C SER A 534 -13.07 17.70 -35.72
N ASP A 535 -14.18 17.15 -36.22
CA ASP A 535 -14.25 15.78 -36.78
C ASP A 535 -13.27 15.51 -37.93
N HIS A 536 -12.67 16.57 -38.48
CA HIS A 536 -11.76 16.50 -39.62
C HIS A 536 -10.37 17.02 -39.30
N LEU A 537 -10.11 17.62 -38.13
CA LEU A 537 -8.83 18.28 -37.83
C LEU A 537 -8.35 17.89 -36.42
N GLU A 538 -7.16 17.31 -36.36
CA GLU A 538 -6.49 16.87 -35.13
C GLU A 538 -5.10 17.49 -35.04
N LEU A 539 -4.75 17.97 -33.85
CA LEU A 539 -3.44 18.52 -33.50
C LEU A 539 -2.85 17.69 -32.35
N ILE A 540 -1.66 17.11 -32.56
CA ILE A 540 -0.91 16.38 -31.55
C ILE A 540 0.44 17.08 -31.38
N GLY A 541 0.71 17.60 -30.19
CA GLY A 541 2.02 18.10 -29.79
C GLY A 541 2.59 17.24 -28.67
N GLU A 542 3.86 16.85 -28.78
CA GLU A 542 4.58 16.09 -27.76
C GLU A 542 5.98 16.66 -27.56
N ALA A 543 6.48 16.59 -26.33
CA ALA A 543 7.83 16.94 -25.95
C ALA A 543 8.37 16.00 -24.87
N TYR A 544 9.69 15.88 -24.81
CA TYR A 544 10.40 15.10 -23.82
C TYR A 544 11.79 15.63 -23.52
N PHE A 545 12.30 15.25 -22.36
CA PHE A 545 13.64 15.51 -21.86
C PHE A 545 14.06 14.33 -20.97
N ALA A 546 15.26 13.81 -21.15
CA ALA A 546 15.81 12.79 -20.26
C ALA A 546 17.30 13.01 -20.00
N LEU A 547 17.74 12.66 -18.81
CA LEU A 547 19.09 12.76 -18.34
C LEU A 547 19.49 11.44 -17.67
N THR A 548 20.58 10.85 -18.15
CA THR A 548 21.18 9.61 -17.65
C THR A 548 22.68 9.84 -17.44
N PRO A 549 23.42 8.94 -16.76
CA PRO A 549 24.88 9.05 -16.62
C PRO A 549 25.62 9.14 -17.97
N ASN A 550 25.06 8.55 -19.03
CA ASN A 550 25.71 8.47 -20.34
C ASN A 550 25.33 9.61 -21.29
N CYS A 551 24.10 10.14 -21.21
CA CYS A 551 23.60 11.12 -22.18
C CYS A 551 22.43 11.98 -21.68
N LEU A 552 22.25 13.10 -22.36
CA LEU A 552 21.10 13.98 -22.30
C LEU A 552 20.29 13.84 -23.60
N MET A 553 18.98 13.78 -23.46
CA MET A 553 18.03 13.69 -24.56
C MET A 553 17.02 14.80 -24.42
N ALA A 554 16.61 15.38 -25.54
CA ALA A 554 15.51 16.32 -25.59
C ALA A 554 14.85 16.22 -26.95
N GLY A 555 13.56 16.47 -27.05
CA GLY A 555 12.93 16.51 -28.35
C GLY A 555 11.43 16.66 -28.27
N GLY A 556 10.81 16.63 -29.43
CA GLY A 556 9.37 16.75 -29.56
C GLY A 556 8.90 16.61 -30.99
N LYS A 557 7.59 16.48 -31.12
CA LYS A 557 6.91 16.42 -32.41
C LYS A 557 5.62 17.21 -32.39
N LEU A 558 5.22 17.67 -33.57
CA LEU A 558 3.98 18.36 -33.85
C LEU A 558 3.35 17.70 -35.07
N GLU A 559 2.14 17.19 -34.92
CA GLU A 559 1.35 16.60 -36.01
C GLU A 559 0.03 17.37 -36.12
N LEU A 560 -0.21 17.95 -37.29
CA LEU A 560 -1.50 18.52 -37.67
C LEU A 560 -2.08 17.66 -38.78
N ASN A 561 -3.14 16.92 -38.47
CA ASN A 561 -3.76 15.95 -39.37
C ASN A 561 -5.16 16.41 -39.77
N TYR A 562 -5.43 16.49 -41.07
CA TYR A 562 -6.74 16.82 -41.63
C TYR A 562 -7.29 15.66 -42.46
N HIS A 563 -8.53 15.25 -42.23
CA HIS A 563 -9.18 14.18 -42.98
C HIS A 563 -10.68 14.45 -43.21
N ILE A 564 -11.09 14.55 -44.47
CA ILE A 564 -12.49 14.68 -44.88
C ILE A 564 -12.81 13.80 -46.09
N GLY A 565 -13.69 12.81 -45.91
CA GLY A 565 -14.09 11.89 -46.97
C GLY A 565 -12.90 11.16 -47.60
N LYS A 566 -12.50 11.58 -48.80
CA LYS A 566 -11.39 10.99 -49.58
C LYS A 566 -10.13 11.87 -49.61
N LEU A 567 -10.17 13.03 -48.95
CA LEU A 567 -9.08 13.99 -48.86
C LEU A 567 -8.41 13.87 -47.50
N ALA A 568 -7.09 13.74 -47.49
CA ALA A 568 -6.27 13.84 -46.29
C ALA A 568 -5.15 14.87 -46.51
N ALA A 569 -4.84 15.68 -45.50
CA ALA A 569 -3.69 16.57 -45.50
C ALA A 569 -2.98 16.52 -44.15
N TRP A 570 -1.68 16.76 -44.13
CA TRP A 570 -0.90 16.72 -42.91
C TRP A 570 0.25 17.74 -42.92
N CYS A 571 0.62 18.18 -41.73
CA CYS A 571 1.85 18.88 -41.44
C CYS A 571 2.49 18.22 -40.22
N HIS A 572 3.62 17.55 -40.42
CA HIS A 572 4.38 16.86 -39.39
C HIS A 572 5.71 17.57 -39.20
N ALA A 573 6.07 17.90 -37.97
CA ALA A 573 7.38 18.42 -37.62
C ALA A 573 7.93 17.66 -36.42
N TYR A 574 9.23 17.39 -36.39
CA TYR A 574 9.90 16.79 -35.25
C TYR A 574 11.29 17.38 -35.08
N ALA A 575 11.78 17.35 -33.84
CA ALA A 575 13.14 17.71 -33.50
C ALA A 575 13.58 16.82 -32.33
N ASP A 576 14.57 15.98 -32.58
CA ASP A 576 15.12 15.04 -31.61
C ASP A 576 16.61 15.34 -31.43
N PHE A 577 17.02 15.47 -30.18
CA PHE A 577 18.37 15.81 -29.76
C PHE A 577 18.90 14.71 -28.84
N LEU A 578 20.07 14.19 -29.17
CA LEU A 578 20.86 13.30 -28.35
C LEU A 578 22.22 13.93 -28.11
N ILE A 579 22.57 14.17 -26.85
CA ILE A 579 23.80 14.85 -26.45
C ILE A 579 24.56 13.96 -25.46
N GLN A 580 25.80 13.62 -25.79
CA GLN A 580 26.73 12.90 -24.93
C GLN A 580 27.73 13.87 -24.31
N TRP A 581 28.00 13.71 -23.00
CA TRP A 581 28.71 14.70 -22.18
C TRP A 581 30.16 14.92 -22.59
N LYS A 582 30.99 13.87 -22.52
CA LYS A 582 32.40 13.93 -22.88
C LYS A 582 32.90 12.59 -23.46
N PRO A 583 33.70 12.65 -24.54
CA PRO A 583 33.97 13.82 -25.34
C PRO A 583 32.63 14.27 -25.99
N PHE A 584 32.40 15.58 -25.98
CA PHE A 584 31.09 16.17 -26.31
C PHE A 584 30.66 15.80 -27.72
N HIS A 585 29.58 15.05 -27.85
CA HIS A 585 29.02 14.64 -29.13
C HIS A 585 27.53 14.91 -29.11
N TYR A 586 26.98 15.33 -30.24
CA TYR A 586 25.54 15.46 -30.42
C TYR A 586 25.13 14.81 -31.73
N ASP A 587 23.94 14.22 -31.72
CA ASP A 587 23.20 13.76 -32.88
C ASP A 587 21.82 14.41 -32.82
N ILE A 588 21.49 15.19 -33.83
CA ILE A 588 20.28 16.01 -33.89
C ILE A 588 19.55 15.71 -35.19
N SER A 589 18.31 15.29 -35.08
CA SER A 589 17.42 15.03 -36.22
C SER A 589 16.23 15.97 -36.18
N ILE A 590 16.08 16.81 -37.20
CA ILE A 590 14.98 17.77 -37.31
C ILE A 590 14.32 17.55 -38.66
N GLY A 591 13.00 17.40 -38.69
CA GLY A 591 12.29 17.23 -39.94
C GLY A 591 10.97 17.97 -39.97
N VAL A 592 10.56 18.34 -41.18
CA VAL A 592 9.22 18.87 -41.48
C VAL A 592 8.70 18.20 -42.75
N SER A 593 7.44 17.78 -42.75
CA SER A 593 6.75 17.21 -43.90
C SER A 593 5.36 17.81 -43.99
N VAL A 594 5.03 18.37 -45.15
CA VAL A 594 3.71 18.89 -45.48
C VAL A 594 3.21 18.17 -46.72
N GLY A 595 2.02 17.58 -46.64
CA GLY A 595 1.48 16.83 -47.75
C GLY A 595 -0.04 16.76 -47.77
N ALA A 596 -0.55 16.32 -48.92
CA ALA A 596 -1.95 16.04 -49.13
C ALA A 596 -2.12 14.81 -50.02
N SER A 597 -3.21 14.09 -49.81
CA SER A 597 -3.60 12.97 -50.65
C SER A 597 -5.10 13.00 -50.95
N TYR A 598 -5.46 12.57 -52.16
CA TYR A 598 -6.84 12.45 -52.59
C TYR A 598 -7.08 11.09 -53.24
N ARG A 599 -8.01 10.32 -52.68
CA ARG A 599 -8.44 9.04 -53.24
C ARG A 599 -9.57 9.26 -54.25
N LEU A 600 -9.32 8.88 -55.49
CA LEU A 600 -10.30 8.90 -56.56
C LEU A 600 -10.84 7.50 -56.77
N ASP A 601 -12.15 7.31 -56.56
CA ASP A 601 -12.84 6.04 -56.81
C ASP A 601 -13.78 6.19 -58.01
N LEU A 602 -13.47 5.50 -59.10
CA LEU A 602 -14.27 5.41 -60.33
C LEU A 602 -14.63 3.94 -60.59
N LEU A 603 -15.84 3.51 -60.19
CA LEU A 603 -16.39 2.16 -60.38
C LEU A 603 -15.50 1.01 -59.87
N PHE A 604 -14.49 0.60 -60.64
CA PHE A 604 -13.50 -0.46 -60.32
C PHE A 604 -12.06 0.07 -60.20
N ILE A 605 -11.84 1.37 -60.42
CA ILE A 605 -10.52 2.02 -60.36
C ILE A 605 -10.45 2.87 -59.10
N HIS A 606 -9.61 2.46 -58.15
CA HIS A 606 -9.27 3.21 -56.94
C HIS A 606 -7.83 3.72 -57.08
N LYS A 607 -7.65 5.04 -57.25
CA LYS A 607 -6.31 5.64 -57.36
C LYS A 607 -6.15 6.79 -56.37
N THR A 608 -5.13 6.69 -55.52
CA THR A 608 -4.78 7.75 -54.57
C THR A 608 -3.65 8.60 -55.15
N PHE A 609 -3.90 9.90 -55.32
CA PHE A 609 -2.87 10.88 -55.66
C PHE A 609 -2.28 11.43 -54.38
N LYS A 610 -0.94 11.48 -54.27
CA LYS A 610 -0.22 11.96 -53.09
C LYS A 610 0.82 13.00 -53.51
N ILE A 611 0.78 14.16 -52.88
CA ILE A 611 1.76 15.25 -53.06
C ILE A 611 2.34 15.54 -51.67
N GLU A 612 3.67 15.54 -51.56
CA GLU A 612 4.38 15.75 -50.30
C GLU A 612 5.63 16.60 -50.56
N LEU A 613 5.88 17.57 -49.68
CA LEU A 613 7.11 18.35 -49.58
C LEU A 613 7.63 18.20 -48.15
N GLY A 614 8.85 17.69 -48.02
CA GLY A 614 9.52 17.56 -46.74
C GLY A 614 10.99 17.95 -46.81
N ALA A 615 11.54 18.30 -45.65
CA ALA A 615 12.95 18.53 -45.45
C ALA A 615 13.37 17.86 -44.13
N ASP A 616 14.41 17.03 -44.20
CA ASP A 616 15.04 16.39 -43.06
C ASP A 616 16.45 16.93 -42.91
N LEU A 617 16.79 17.37 -41.71
CA LEU A 617 18.09 17.89 -41.32
C LEU A 617 18.67 16.96 -40.24
N HIS A 618 19.76 16.28 -40.59
CA HIS A 618 20.56 15.50 -39.64
C HIS A 618 21.86 16.27 -39.36
N LEU A 619 22.11 16.63 -38.11
CA LEU A 619 23.32 17.32 -37.67
C LEU A 619 24.06 16.44 -36.66
N TRP A 620 25.39 16.42 -36.77
CA TRP A 620 26.25 15.78 -35.79
C TRP A 620 27.46 16.65 -35.44
N GLY A 621 27.98 16.47 -34.23
CA GLY A 621 29.12 17.20 -33.67
C GLY A 621 30.30 16.30 -33.30
N PRO A 622 31.42 16.86 -32.83
CA PRO A 622 31.59 18.21 -32.25
C PRO A 622 31.77 19.35 -33.27
N GLU A 623 32.33 19.08 -34.45
CA GLU A 623 32.34 20.06 -35.54
C GLU A 623 30.96 20.08 -36.19
N PHE A 624 30.38 21.26 -36.38
CA PHE A 624 29.07 21.41 -37.01
C PHE A 624 29.06 20.80 -38.41
N SER A 625 28.54 19.58 -38.51
CA SER A 625 28.48 18.76 -39.72
C SER A 625 27.06 18.22 -39.86
N GLY A 626 26.64 17.90 -41.08
CA GLY A 626 25.27 17.45 -41.28
C GLY A 626 24.87 17.16 -42.71
N THR A 627 23.65 16.69 -42.89
CA THR A 627 22.98 16.57 -44.18
C THR A 627 21.58 17.16 -44.11
N ALA A 628 21.22 18.01 -45.07
CA ALA A 628 19.84 18.39 -45.34
C ALA A 628 19.33 17.62 -46.55
N HIS A 629 18.37 16.74 -46.36
CA HIS A 629 17.66 16.03 -47.43
C HIS A 629 16.34 16.73 -47.71
N ILE A 630 16.14 17.21 -48.93
CA ILE A 630 14.91 17.87 -49.36
C ILE A 630 14.19 16.91 -50.31
N LYS A 631 12.94 16.58 -49.98
CA LYS A 631 12.11 15.66 -50.73
C LYS A 631 10.84 16.36 -51.19
N TRP A 632 10.66 16.43 -52.49
CA TRP A 632 9.45 16.91 -53.13
C TRP A 632 8.87 15.80 -54.00
N PHE A 633 7.56 15.77 -54.22
CA PHE A 633 6.89 14.65 -54.92
C PHE A 633 7.43 14.33 -56.33
N ILE A 634 8.17 15.24 -56.96
CA ILE A 634 8.81 15.05 -58.28
C ILE A 634 10.33 14.82 -58.17
N ILE A 635 11.00 15.43 -57.19
CA ILE A 635 12.47 15.44 -57.07
C ILE A 635 12.92 15.36 -55.61
N SER A 636 14.07 14.75 -55.36
CA SER A 636 14.73 14.80 -54.05
C SER A 636 16.22 15.05 -54.23
N PHE A 637 16.83 15.79 -53.30
CA PHE A 637 18.27 16.07 -53.31
C PHE A 637 18.80 16.26 -51.89
N THR A 638 20.11 16.03 -51.69
CA THR A 638 20.77 16.13 -50.39
C THR A 638 21.90 17.16 -50.44
N ILE A 639 21.87 18.13 -49.52
CA ILE A 639 22.93 19.10 -49.28
C ILE A 639 23.76 18.60 -48.10
N LYS A 640 25.09 18.54 -48.25
CA LYS A 640 26.01 18.13 -47.19
C LYS A 640 26.71 19.36 -46.59
N PHE A 641 26.76 19.46 -45.27
CA PHE A 641 27.45 20.52 -44.53
C PHE A 641 28.73 19.95 -43.89
N ASN A 642 29.88 20.55 -44.22
CA ASN A 642 31.21 20.12 -43.81
C ASN A 642 31.58 18.66 -44.21
N THR A 643 32.86 18.33 -44.19
CA THR A 643 33.38 16.96 -44.42
C THR A 643 34.12 16.41 -43.20
N GLY A 644 33.91 17.06 -42.04
CA GLY A 644 34.41 16.58 -40.76
C GLY A 644 34.02 15.11 -40.60
N SER A 645 35.03 14.24 -40.50
CA SER A 645 34.84 12.91 -39.96
C SER A 645 34.05 13.02 -38.64
N PRO A 646 33.28 12.00 -38.21
CA PRO A 646 32.84 11.84 -36.82
C PRO A 646 34.04 11.67 -35.86
N ASN A 647 35.11 12.45 -36.05
CA ASN A 647 36.34 12.41 -35.29
C ASN A 647 36.06 12.97 -33.91
N GLN A 648 36.53 12.19 -32.94
CA GLN A 648 36.31 12.41 -31.52
C GLN A 648 36.74 13.84 -31.11
N PRO A 649 35.96 14.49 -30.23
CA PRO A 649 36.30 15.80 -29.68
C PRO A 649 37.71 15.82 -29.05
N PRO A 650 38.34 17.00 -28.95
CA PRO A 650 39.67 17.11 -28.38
C PRO A 650 39.70 16.50 -26.97
N ARG A 651 40.66 15.59 -26.76
CA ARG A 651 40.83 14.85 -25.51
C ARG A 651 41.19 15.81 -24.37
N LEU A 652 40.65 15.55 -23.19
CA LEU A 652 40.99 16.29 -21.98
C LEU A 652 42.41 15.95 -21.53
N ASN A 653 43.10 16.93 -20.95
CA ASN A 653 44.32 16.66 -20.18
C ASN A 653 43.97 16.23 -18.74
N TRP A 654 44.96 15.70 -18.00
CA TRP A 654 44.76 15.20 -16.64
C TRP A 654 44.19 16.26 -15.69
N LYS A 655 44.68 17.50 -15.77
CA LYS A 655 44.25 18.61 -14.91
C LYS A 655 42.77 18.95 -15.10
N GLN A 656 42.32 19.02 -16.36
CA GLN A 656 40.91 19.22 -16.71
C GLN A 656 40.06 18.05 -16.23
N PHE A 657 40.50 16.81 -16.51
CA PHE A 657 39.78 15.62 -16.09
C PHE A 657 39.62 15.55 -14.55
N TYR A 658 40.69 15.75 -13.80
CA TYR A 658 40.68 15.77 -12.34
C TYR A 658 39.69 16.82 -11.80
N THR A 659 39.75 18.04 -12.31
CA THR A 659 38.95 19.16 -11.81
C THR A 659 37.46 19.05 -12.17
N GLU A 660 37.15 18.48 -13.33
CA GLU A 660 35.78 18.42 -13.87
C GLU A 660 35.04 17.12 -13.52
N PHE A 661 35.74 16.00 -13.26
CA PHE A 661 35.11 14.67 -13.16
C PHE A 661 35.41 13.88 -11.89
N LEU A 662 36.52 14.15 -11.19
CA LEU A 662 36.85 13.39 -9.99
C LEU A 662 36.19 14.00 -8.74
N PRO A 663 35.78 13.16 -7.77
CA PRO A 663 35.15 13.64 -6.55
C PRO A 663 36.10 14.53 -5.74
N ASP A 664 35.56 15.58 -5.14
CA ASP A 664 36.32 16.38 -4.18
C ASP A 664 36.42 15.64 -2.85
N PHE A 665 37.58 15.02 -2.60
CA PHE A 665 37.91 14.37 -1.32
C PHE A 665 38.43 15.36 -0.26
N SER A 666 37.98 16.62 -0.29
CA SER A 666 38.34 17.64 0.71
C SER A 666 37.82 17.35 2.13
N GLY A 667 36.77 16.53 2.30
CA GLY A 667 36.21 16.08 3.59
C GLY A 667 36.48 14.60 3.91
N GLY A 668 36.79 14.25 5.17
CA GLY A 668 37.15 12.89 5.63
C GLY A 668 38.35 12.90 6.61
N ILE A 669 38.80 11.71 7.06
CA ILE A 669 40.08 11.60 7.81
C ILE A 669 41.22 11.93 6.85
N LYS A 670 41.98 12.99 7.16
CA LYS A 670 43.04 13.52 6.29
C LYS A 670 44.39 12.92 6.67
N GLY A 671 45.15 12.48 5.68
CA GLY A 671 46.59 12.25 5.79
C GLY A 671 47.37 13.44 5.21
N GLU A 672 48.64 13.56 5.59
CA GLU A 672 49.60 14.39 4.85
C GLU A 672 49.82 13.79 3.45
N VAL A 673 49.92 14.64 2.43
CA VAL A 673 50.03 14.21 1.05
C VAL A 673 51.41 14.54 0.51
N SER A 674 52.02 13.60 -0.21
CA SER A 674 53.30 13.81 -0.88
C SER A 674 53.20 14.88 -1.98
N SER A 675 54.21 15.73 -2.09
CA SER A 675 54.24 16.97 -2.88
C SER A 675 54.32 16.81 -4.40
N SER A 676 54.07 15.63 -4.96
CA SER A 676 54.38 15.35 -6.38
C SER A 676 53.31 15.76 -7.39
N ASP A 677 52.08 16.10 -6.98
CA ASP A 677 51.06 16.62 -7.90
C ASP A 677 50.35 17.84 -7.30
N ILE A 678 50.84 19.03 -7.62
CA ILE A 678 50.32 20.31 -7.10
C ILE A 678 49.20 20.83 -8.01
N SER A 679 48.03 21.11 -7.45
CA SER A 679 47.00 21.93 -8.11
C SER A 679 47.47 23.39 -8.19
N GLU A 680 47.68 23.94 -9.40
CA GLU A 680 48.08 25.35 -9.58
C GLU A 680 47.06 26.37 -9.02
N LYS A 681 45.80 25.97 -8.82
CA LYS A 681 44.75 26.86 -8.26
C LYS A 681 44.81 26.96 -6.74
N SER A 682 45.19 25.88 -6.04
CA SER A 682 45.18 25.82 -4.57
C SER A 682 46.56 25.69 -3.94
N LYS A 683 47.59 25.38 -4.73
CA LYS A 683 48.91 24.92 -4.26
C LYS A 683 48.83 23.69 -3.33
N GLU A 684 47.70 22.98 -3.34
CA GLU A 684 47.51 21.75 -2.55
C GLU A 684 47.77 20.50 -3.41
N PRO A 685 48.26 19.42 -2.78
CA PRO A 685 48.47 18.12 -3.43
C PRO A 685 47.15 17.42 -3.80
N LEU A 686 47.12 16.72 -4.95
CA LEU A 686 45.94 16.01 -5.47
C LEU A 686 45.50 14.87 -4.53
N LYS A 687 44.19 14.79 -4.25
CA LYS A 687 43.60 13.78 -3.35
C LYS A 687 42.81 12.76 -4.16
N LEU A 688 43.42 11.61 -4.42
CA LEU A 688 42.82 10.52 -5.21
C LEU A 688 42.22 9.41 -4.35
N ALA A 689 42.41 9.46 -3.03
CA ALA A 689 41.81 8.52 -2.10
C ALA A 689 41.36 9.23 -0.81
N ARG A 690 40.35 8.65 -0.16
CA ARG A 690 39.81 9.12 1.12
C ARG A 690 39.62 7.96 2.07
N MET A 691 39.88 8.19 3.36
CA MET A 691 39.57 7.22 4.42
C MET A 691 38.38 7.69 5.25
N ASN A 692 37.39 6.81 5.39
CA ASN A 692 36.19 7.04 6.18
C ASN A 692 36.04 5.93 7.24
N PRO A 693 35.83 6.27 8.52
CA PRO A 693 35.50 5.27 9.52
C PRO A 693 34.04 4.81 9.32
N GLN A 694 33.84 3.51 9.14
CA GLN A 694 32.51 2.88 9.05
C GLN A 694 32.01 2.38 10.40
N GLY A 695 32.92 2.20 11.37
CA GLY A 695 32.60 1.73 12.71
C GLY A 695 33.59 2.23 13.75
N GLY A 696 33.11 2.44 14.97
CA GLY A 696 33.95 2.74 16.13
C GLY A 696 34.57 4.13 16.17
N TYR A 697 34.15 5.11 15.36
CA TYR A 697 34.70 6.46 15.41
C TYR A 697 34.37 7.14 16.74
N LEU A 698 35.39 7.60 17.48
CA LEU A 698 35.26 8.24 18.81
C LEU A 698 35.53 9.75 18.76
N GLY A 699 35.89 10.28 17.60
CA GLY A 699 36.20 11.70 17.39
C GLY A 699 37.66 11.98 17.07
N GLU A 700 37.95 13.26 16.82
CA GLU A 700 39.29 13.80 16.61
C GLU A 700 39.79 14.44 17.91
N ARG A 701 41.09 14.29 18.23
CA ARG A 701 41.75 15.09 19.26
C ARG A 701 43.12 15.56 18.80
N GLU A 702 43.48 16.75 19.23
CA GLU A 702 44.78 17.34 18.97
C GLU A 702 45.77 16.94 20.08
N LYS A 703 46.98 16.56 19.69
CA LYS A 703 48.10 16.35 20.61
C LYS A 703 49.35 16.99 20.01
N GLY A 704 49.67 18.20 20.46
CA GLY A 704 50.66 19.07 19.80
C GLY A 704 50.10 19.66 18.51
N GLU A 705 50.92 19.71 17.45
CA GLU A 705 50.49 20.18 16.11
C GLU A 705 49.79 19.07 15.29
N LEU A 706 49.73 17.84 15.81
CA LEU A 706 49.17 16.68 15.12
C LEU A 706 47.73 16.38 15.57
N LYS A 707 46.85 16.20 14.58
CA LYS A 707 45.47 15.74 14.75
C LYS A 707 45.42 14.22 14.70
N TYR A 708 44.84 13.61 15.73
CA TYR A 708 44.66 12.17 15.83
C TYR A 708 43.18 11.82 15.81
N HIS A 709 42.81 10.88 14.93
CA HIS A 709 41.47 10.31 14.90
C HIS A 709 41.42 9.06 15.76
N TYR A 710 40.54 9.04 16.75
CA TYR A 710 40.39 7.93 17.68
C TYR A 710 39.30 6.99 17.17
N ILE A 711 39.65 5.72 17.02
CA ILE A 711 38.74 4.67 16.56
C ILE A 711 38.82 3.49 17.54
N ASN A 712 37.67 3.01 17.98
CA ASN A 712 37.55 1.86 18.86
C ASN A 712 38.08 0.59 18.16
N ALA A 713 39.11 -0.03 18.73
CA ALA A 713 39.75 -1.21 18.16
C ALA A 713 38.81 -2.44 18.00
N ARG A 714 37.78 -2.59 18.84
CA ARG A 714 36.80 -3.69 18.74
C ARG A 714 35.81 -3.50 17.61
N GLN A 715 35.52 -2.25 17.25
CA GLN A 715 34.60 -1.88 16.18
C GLN A 715 35.33 -1.28 14.98
N PHE A 716 36.66 -1.48 14.91
CA PHE A 716 37.49 -0.87 13.88
C PHE A 716 37.07 -1.38 12.51
N GLN A 717 36.46 -0.49 11.74
CA GLN A 717 36.15 -0.68 10.34
C GLN A 717 36.38 0.65 9.62
N MET A 718 37.16 0.60 8.56
CA MET A 718 37.54 1.74 7.74
C MET A 718 37.27 1.41 6.28
N GLU A 719 36.79 2.38 5.54
CA GLU A 719 36.63 2.31 4.09
C GLU A 719 37.59 3.31 3.45
N ILE A 720 38.47 2.81 2.61
CA ILE A 720 39.38 3.59 1.77
C ILE A 720 38.76 3.66 0.39
N GLU A 721 38.24 4.83 0.03
CA GLU A 721 37.64 5.09 -1.28
C GLU A 721 38.68 5.65 -2.24
N SER A 722 38.65 5.21 -3.49
CA SER A 722 39.44 5.72 -4.61
C SER A 722 38.58 6.58 -5.53
N ALA A 723 39.15 7.66 -6.08
CA ALA A 723 38.50 8.52 -7.05
C ALA A 723 38.37 7.86 -8.44
N LEU A 724 39.18 6.84 -8.71
CA LEU A 724 39.25 6.09 -9.97
C LEU A 724 39.15 4.57 -9.72
N PRO A 725 38.64 3.79 -10.69
CA PRO A 725 38.71 2.33 -10.66
C PRO A 725 40.15 1.84 -10.55
N VAL A 726 40.38 0.88 -9.67
CA VAL A 726 41.70 0.27 -9.45
C VAL A 726 41.74 -1.16 -9.97
N VAL A 727 42.86 -1.52 -10.61
CA VAL A 727 43.10 -2.87 -11.17
C VAL A 727 43.88 -3.76 -10.21
N SER A 728 44.47 -3.19 -9.17
CA SER A 728 45.11 -3.92 -8.08
C SER A 728 44.89 -3.19 -6.76
N ALA A 729 44.61 -3.93 -5.71
CA ALA A 729 44.45 -3.39 -4.37
C ALA A 729 45.15 -4.31 -3.37
N GLN A 730 46.03 -3.75 -2.55
CA GLN A 730 46.86 -4.51 -1.61
C GLN A 730 46.83 -3.87 -0.23
N VAL A 731 46.90 -4.71 0.80
CA VAL A 731 47.10 -4.29 2.19
C VAL A 731 48.37 -4.96 2.72
N ASN A 732 49.35 -4.17 3.17
CA ASN A 732 50.64 -4.68 3.65
C ASN A 732 51.31 -5.67 2.68
N LYS A 733 51.33 -5.31 1.38
CA LYS A 733 51.88 -6.11 0.27
C LYS A 733 51.22 -7.49 0.08
N LYS A 734 50.08 -7.72 0.73
CA LYS A 734 49.21 -8.88 0.51
C LYS A 734 47.96 -8.38 -0.21
N GLY A 735 47.71 -8.94 -1.38
CA GLY A 735 46.62 -8.48 -2.25
C GLY A 735 46.43 -9.43 -3.41
N GLU A 736 45.34 -9.19 -4.14
CA GLU A 736 44.98 -9.97 -5.32
C GLU A 736 44.91 -9.03 -6.54
N GLN A 737 45.21 -9.55 -7.72
CA GLN A 737 44.85 -8.84 -8.94
C GLN A 737 43.33 -8.85 -9.08
N LEU A 738 42.77 -7.68 -9.32
CA LEU A 738 41.33 -7.52 -9.47
C LEU A 738 40.94 -7.79 -10.91
N LYS A 739 39.67 -8.14 -11.12
CA LYS A 739 39.12 -8.34 -12.46
C LYS A 739 39.21 -7.01 -13.22
N ASP A 740 40.07 -6.93 -14.22
CA ASP A 740 40.18 -5.78 -15.12
C ASP A 740 39.36 -6.04 -16.39
N PRO A 741 38.20 -5.38 -16.58
CA PRO A 741 37.42 -5.46 -17.80
C PRO A 741 38.04 -4.64 -18.96
N GLY A 742 39.23 -4.05 -18.78
CA GLY A 742 39.89 -3.15 -19.72
C GLY A 742 39.51 -1.70 -19.46
N TYR A 743 39.72 -1.21 -18.24
CA TYR A 743 39.43 0.18 -17.88
C TYR A 743 40.24 1.15 -18.74
N GLY A 744 39.61 2.27 -19.10
CA GLY A 744 40.23 3.40 -19.77
C GLY A 744 39.80 4.71 -19.12
N ILE A 745 40.30 5.82 -19.67
CA ILE A 745 39.76 7.15 -19.40
C ILE A 745 39.34 7.74 -20.74
N TYR A 746 38.08 7.47 -21.12
CA TYR A 746 37.56 7.82 -22.45
C TYR A 746 37.69 9.32 -22.77
N PRO A 747 37.36 10.26 -21.86
CA PRO A 747 37.54 11.69 -22.12
C PRO A 747 38.99 12.11 -22.39
N MET A 748 39.96 11.36 -21.88
CA MET A 748 41.40 11.57 -22.13
C MET A 748 41.93 10.71 -23.29
N GLY A 749 41.09 9.81 -23.82
CA GLY A 749 41.47 8.82 -24.83
C GLY A 749 42.53 7.82 -24.37
N ILE A 750 42.57 7.53 -23.07
CA ILE A 750 43.42 6.50 -22.47
C ILE A 750 42.70 5.16 -22.58
N THR A 751 43.32 4.18 -23.22
CA THR A 751 42.72 2.86 -23.48
C THR A 751 43.11 1.79 -22.47
N GLY A 752 44.05 2.07 -21.57
CA GLY A 752 44.49 1.18 -20.51
C GLY A 752 44.84 1.97 -19.25
N LEU A 753 44.01 1.82 -18.21
CA LEU A 753 44.20 2.43 -16.90
C LEU A 753 44.85 1.42 -15.95
N HIS A 754 46.08 1.72 -15.53
CA HIS A 754 46.78 0.93 -14.51
C HIS A 754 46.85 1.73 -13.21
N ALA A 755 45.82 1.58 -12.37
CA ALA A 755 45.76 2.18 -11.05
C ALA A 755 45.90 1.11 -9.95
N SER A 756 46.84 1.30 -9.03
CA SER A 756 47.03 0.46 -7.83
C SER A 756 46.67 1.23 -6.56
N LEU A 757 45.98 0.55 -5.64
CA LEU A 757 45.71 1.07 -4.30
C LEU A 757 46.48 0.24 -3.27
N ASP A 758 47.54 0.82 -2.73
CA ASP A 758 48.40 0.18 -1.74
C ASP A 758 48.18 0.81 -0.36
N VAL A 759 47.62 0.02 0.57
CA VAL A 759 47.32 0.44 1.94
C VAL A 759 48.31 -0.19 2.91
N HIS A 760 49.03 0.64 3.66
CA HIS A 760 49.97 0.19 4.68
C HIS A 760 49.42 0.49 6.08
N LEU A 761 49.34 -0.55 6.92
CA LEU A 761 48.82 -0.47 8.28
C LEU A 761 49.87 -0.96 9.27
N TYR A 762 50.29 -0.05 10.13
CA TYR A 762 51.31 -0.29 11.13
C TYR A 762 50.74 -0.20 12.55
N GLY A 763 51.19 -1.10 13.41
CA GLY A 763 50.91 -1.12 14.84
C GLY A 763 52.16 -0.71 15.59
N TYR A 764 51.96 0.03 16.68
CA TYR A 764 53.04 0.40 17.60
C TYR A 764 53.01 -0.51 18.82
N HIS A 765 54.13 -1.17 19.09
CA HIS A 765 54.34 -1.93 20.31
C HIS A 765 54.61 -0.98 21.49
N ALA A 766 54.50 -1.51 22.72
CA ALA A 766 54.72 -0.73 23.94
C ALA A 766 56.16 -0.17 24.08
N ASP A 767 57.12 -0.75 23.35
CA ASP A 767 58.51 -0.31 23.25
C ASP A 767 58.73 0.77 22.17
N GLY A 768 57.66 1.19 21.49
CA GLY A 768 57.70 2.16 20.39
C GLY A 768 58.09 1.59 19.03
N THR A 769 58.34 0.28 18.92
CA THR A 769 58.64 -0.36 17.63
C THR A 769 57.40 -0.45 16.75
N MET A 770 57.58 -0.20 15.46
CA MET A 770 56.52 -0.23 14.46
C MET A 770 56.56 -1.55 13.69
N SER A 771 55.44 -2.26 13.60
CA SER A 771 55.31 -3.51 12.82
C SER A 771 54.03 -3.52 11.99
N GLU A 772 54.06 -4.19 10.84
CA GLU A 772 52.86 -4.34 10.01
C GLU A 772 51.76 -5.11 10.78
N THR A 773 50.57 -4.52 10.85
CA THR A 773 49.45 -5.11 11.58
C THR A 773 48.60 -5.97 10.64
N ALA A 774 48.32 -7.20 11.08
CA ALA A 774 47.39 -8.07 10.37
C ALA A 774 45.96 -7.53 10.52
N VAL A 775 45.30 -7.29 9.40
CA VAL A 775 43.91 -6.84 9.29
C VAL A 775 43.19 -7.69 8.26
N ASN A 776 41.87 -7.75 8.37
CA ASN A 776 41.04 -8.26 7.30
C ASN A 776 40.77 -7.14 6.31
N TYR A 777 40.71 -7.47 5.03
CA TYR A 777 40.35 -6.52 3.99
C TYR A 777 39.50 -7.17 2.91
N ARG A 778 38.72 -6.36 2.20
CA ARG A 778 38.02 -6.74 0.97
C ARG A 778 37.96 -5.56 0.00
N PRO A 779 38.07 -5.80 -1.31
CA PRO A 779 37.75 -4.81 -2.33
C PRO A 779 36.32 -4.27 -2.16
N VAL A 780 36.16 -2.96 -2.35
CA VAL A 780 34.84 -2.32 -2.43
C VAL A 780 34.56 -2.04 -3.89
N CYS A 781 33.63 -2.78 -4.47
CA CYS A 781 33.23 -2.63 -5.86
C CYS A 781 31.94 -1.81 -5.98
N LYS A 782 31.88 -0.96 -7.01
CA LYS A 782 30.71 -0.15 -7.37
C LYS A 782 30.53 -0.17 -8.88
N ASN A 783 29.32 0.06 -9.39
CA ASN A 783 29.17 0.27 -10.82
C ASN A 783 29.64 1.67 -11.19
N VAL A 784 30.30 1.80 -12.34
CA VAL A 784 30.88 3.08 -12.78
C VAL A 784 30.45 3.44 -14.20
N PRO A 785 30.28 4.74 -14.53
CA PRO A 785 29.78 5.16 -15.83
C PRO A 785 30.78 4.87 -16.94
N ARG A 786 30.32 4.25 -18.04
CA ARG A 786 31.16 3.99 -19.22
C ARG A 786 31.61 5.27 -19.91
N ALA A 787 30.85 6.35 -19.79
CA ALA A 787 31.22 7.66 -20.32
C ALA A 787 32.59 8.15 -19.79
N LEU A 788 33.01 7.70 -18.60
CA LEU A 788 34.31 8.05 -18.02
C LEU A 788 35.33 6.91 -18.17
N TRP A 789 34.95 5.69 -17.78
CA TRP A 789 35.91 4.62 -17.49
C TRP A 789 36.09 3.58 -18.60
N ASN A 790 35.54 3.83 -19.78
CA ASN A 790 35.67 2.94 -20.93
C ASN A 790 36.90 3.28 -21.78
N SER A 791 37.35 2.34 -22.60
CA SER A 791 38.45 2.56 -23.56
C SER A 791 37.98 3.13 -24.90
N ARG A 792 36.68 3.03 -25.18
CA ARG A 792 36.02 3.48 -26.42
C ARG A 792 34.71 4.20 -26.10
N GLN A 793 34.18 4.89 -27.11
CA GLN A 793 32.87 5.52 -27.02
C GLN A 793 31.81 4.47 -26.65
N PRO A 794 31.09 4.62 -25.54
CA PRO A 794 30.00 3.72 -25.20
C PRO A 794 28.79 3.94 -26.12
N ASP A 795 28.05 2.85 -26.39
CA ASP A 795 26.70 2.95 -26.95
C ASP A 795 25.78 3.62 -25.91
N MET A 796 24.83 4.43 -26.36
CA MET A 796 23.84 5.07 -25.48
C MET A 796 23.01 4.07 -24.68
N ASN A 797 22.79 2.86 -25.22
CA ASN A 797 22.01 1.79 -24.60
C ASN A 797 22.88 0.81 -23.78
N GLN A 798 24.18 1.05 -23.64
CA GLN A 798 25.04 0.19 -22.83
C GLN A 798 24.93 0.54 -21.34
N ASP A 799 24.66 -0.50 -20.52
CA ASP A 799 24.69 -0.41 -19.06
C ASP A 799 26.04 0.06 -18.51
N MET A 800 26.08 0.49 -17.25
CA MET A 800 27.32 0.82 -16.54
C MET A 800 28.32 -0.35 -16.51
N ILE A 801 29.60 -0.04 -16.20
CA ILE A 801 30.58 -1.08 -15.93
C ILE A 801 30.29 -1.65 -14.54
N LYS A 802 29.90 -2.92 -14.47
CA LYS A 802 29.56 -3.59 -13.20
C LYS A 802 30.82 -3.94 -12.39
N ASP A 803 30.67 -3.90 -11.06
CA ASP A 803 31.66 -4.39 -10.09
C ASP A 803 33.08 -3.79 -10.21
N ALA A 804 33.20 -2.50 -10.55
CA ALA A 804 34.50 -1.85 -10.61
C ALA A 804 35.03 -1.56 -9.20
N CYS A 805 36.26 -1.99 -8.91
CA CYS A 805 36.86 -1.77 -7.60
C CYS A 805 37.17 -0.28 -7.41
N MET A 806 36.47 0.35 -6.47
CA MET A 806 36.57 1.77 -6.13
C MET A 806 37.18 1.98 -4.75
N GLY A 807 37.82 0.96 -4.16
CA GLY A 807 38.41 1.09 -2.83
C GLY A 807 38.63 -0.23 -2.10
N LEU A 808 38.93 -0.12 -0.81
CA LEU A 808 39.13 -1.22 0.12
C LEU A 808 38.34 -0.96 1.41
N SER A 809 37.67 -1.98 1.93
CA SER A 809 37.18 -1.97 3.31
C SER A 809 38.15 -2.79 4.14
N VAL A 810 38.63 -2.21 5.23
CA VAL A 810 39.57 -2.82 6.17
C VAL A 810 38.92 -2.87 7.54
N TRP A 811 39.02 -4.01 8.22
CA TRP A 811 38.51 -4.17 9.58
C TRP A 811 39.43 -5.04 10.43
N GLY A 812 39.29 -4.88 11.74
CA GLY A 812 40.01 -5.71 12.70
C GLY A 812 39.54 -7.17 12.62
N GLY A 813 40.43 -8.12 12.92
CA GLY A 813 39.99 -9.49 13.16
C GLY A 813 39.06 -9.57 14.37
N GLU A 814 38.06 -10.46 14.34
CA GLU A 814 37.36 -10.90 15.56
C GLU A 814 38.41 -11.50 16.50
N LYS A 815 38.90 -10.70 17.45
CA LYS A 815 39.54 -11.26 18.63
C LYS A 815 38.40 -11.69 19.55
N THR A 816 37.91 -12.91 19.38
CA THR A 816 37.23 -13.65 20.44
C THR A 816 38.24 -13.88 21.57
N GLY A 817 38.47 -12.84 22.35
CA GLY A 817 39.14 -12.98 23.63
C GLY A 817 38.13 -13.48 24.64
N HIS A 818 38.28 -14.71 25.12
CA HIS A 818 37.72 -15.05 26.42
C HIS A 818 38.40 -14.16 27.45
N PHE A 819 37.68 -13.18 27.99
CA PHE A 819 38.16 -12.42 29.14
C PHE A 819 37.91 -13.26 30.39
N ILE A 820 38.65 -14.36 30.52
CA ILE A 820 38.87 -14.98 31.82
C ILE A 820 40.22 -14.44 32.27
N PRO A 821 40.27 -13.42 33.16
CA PRO A 821 41.55 -13.00 33.70
C PRO A 821 42.19 -14.23 34.35
N PRO A 822 43.44 -14.60 33.98
CA PRO A 822 44.13 -15.63 34.72
C PRO A 822 44.20 -15.23 36.19
N ASP A 823 44.35 -16.22 37.08
CA ASP A 823 44.74 -15.88 38.45
C ASP A 823 46.06 -15.09 38.46
N LYS A 824 46.45 -14.54 39.61
CA LYS A 824 47.67 -13.73 39.73
C LYS A 824 48.96 -14.45 39.27
N GLU A 825 48.89 -15.74 38.94
CA GLU A 825 50.01 -16.60 38.54
C GLU A 825 49.86 -17.16 37.11
N GLY A 826 48.86 -16.74 36.34
CA GLY A 826 48.74 -17.12 34.91
C GLY A 826 48.00 -18.43 34.62
N ARG A 827 47.32 -19.06 35.59
CA ARG A 827 46.68 -20.38 35.39
C ARG A 827 45.17 -20.28 35.08
N PRO A 828 44.62 -21.17 34.22
CA PRO A 828 43.18 -21.21 33.93
C PRO A 828 42.40 -21.76 35.14
N ALA A 829 41.53 -20.94 35.73
CA ALA A 829 40.70 -21.30 36.88
C ALA A 829 39.20 -21.41 36.50
N TRP A 830 38.52 -22.40 37.08
CA TRP A 830 37.06 -22.59 36.94
C TRP A 830 36.33 -21.82 38.05
N TYR A 831 35.41 -20.92 37.68
CA TYR A 831 34.60 -20.16 38.63
C TYR A 831 33.30 -20.88 38.98
N ARG A 832 32.83 -20.74 40.23
CA ARG A 832 31.54 -21.29 40.68
C ARG A 832 30.39 -20.47 40.11
N LEU A 833 29.25 -21.09 39.78
CA LEU A 833 28.06 -20.44 39.20
C LEU A 833 27.56 -19.23 40.03
N ALA A 834 27.73 -19.25 41.35
CA ALA A 834 27.41 -18.14 42.25
C ALA A 834 28.28 -16.86 42.03
N GLN A 835 29.43 -17.01 41.38
CA GLN A 835 30.35 -15.92 41.04
C GLN A 835 29.97 -15.26 39.70
N LEU A 836 29.38 -16.03 38.77
CA LEU A 836 28.81 -15.57 37.51
C LEU A 836 27.45 -14.87 37.69
N LEU A 837 26.74 -15.16 38.79
CA LEU A 837 25.44 -14.56 39.12
C LEU A 837 25.54 -13.24 39.90
N LYS A 838 26.76 -12.75 40.18
CA LYS A 838 26.97 -11.39 40.71
C LYS A 838 27.02 -10.42 39.53
N ASN A 839 26.29 -9.31 39.61
CA ASN A 839 26.31 -8.26 38.59
C ASN A 839 27.75 -7.90 38.20
N GLU A 840 28.05 -7.98 36.90
CA GLU A 840 29.35 -7.64 36.36
C GLU A 840 29.71 -6.19 36.71
N VAL A 841 30.79 -6.00 37.48
CA VAL A 841 31.45 -4.70 37.57
C VAL A 841 32.49 -4.66 36.47
N TYR A 842 32.11 -4.09 35.33
CA TYR A 842 33.01 -3.80 34.22
C TYR A 842 34.04 -2.76 34.68
N ARG A 843 35.30 -3.16 34.86
CA ARG A 843 36.44 -2.21 34.87
C ARG A 843 36.99 -2.15 33.46
N CYS A 844 36.47 -1.22 32.69
CA CYS A 844 37.08 -0.82 31.42
C CYS A 844 38.48 -0.23 31.72
N PRO A 845 39.55 -0.64 31.03
CA PRO A 845 40.80 0.09 31.07
C PRO A 845 40.54 1.39 30.29
N GLU A 846 40.70 2.51 30.98
CA GLU A 846 40.37 3.88 30.55
C GLU A 846 38.88 4.22 30.57
N HIS A 847 38.36 4.41 31.79
CA HIS A 847 37.35 5.42 32.04
C HIS A 847 37.99 6.49 32.92
N PHE A 848 37.63 7.75 32.64
CA PHE A 848 37.89 8.87 33.53
C PHE A 848 37.39 8.51 34.92
N ILE A 849 38.33 8.25 35.81
CA ILE A 849 38.09 8.36 37.24
C ILE A 849 38.01 9.87 37.44
N TRP A 850 36.85 10.39 37.86
CA TRP A 850 36.87 11.59 38.68
C TRP A 850 37.91 11.30 39.73
N GLU A 851 39.07 11.97 39.68
CA GLU A 851 40.07 11.84 40.73
C GLU A 851 39.28 11.86 42.01
N LYS A 852 39.38 10.77 42.78
CA LYS A 852 38.72 10.67 44.06
C LYS A 852 39.14 11.95 44.74
N THR A 853 38.23 12.91 44.89
CA THR A 853 38.53 14.21 45.47
C THR A 853 39.32 13.83 46.70
N LYS A 854 40.60 14.27 46.78
CA LYS A 854 41.41 14.04 47.97
C LYS A 854 40.44 14.19 49.12
N ILE A 855 40.26 13.13 49.93
CA ILE A 855 39.38 13.22 51.10
C ILE A 855 39.80 14.55 51.72
N ILE A 856 38.93 15.55 51.59
CA ILE A 856 39.24 16.87 52.13
C ILE A 856 39.17 16.53 53.59
N GLU A 857 40.33 16.36 54.23
CA GLU A 857 40.40 16.32 55.67
C GLU A 857 39.57 17.49 56.11
N GLY A 858 38.45 17.19 56.78
CA GLY A 858 37.47 18.21 57.14
C GLY A 858 38.22 19.28 57.90
N LYS A 859 38.42 20.44 57.26
CA LYS A 859 38.80 21.63 57.98
C LYS A 859 37.51 22.06 58.66
N ASP A 860 37.47 22.05 59.98
CA ASP A 860 36.37 22.65 60.71
C ASP A 860 36.44 24.15 60.43
N PHE A 861 35.64 24.60 59.46
CA PHE A 861 35.53 26.01 59.12
C PHE A 861 34.82 26.71 60.28
N THR A 862 35.38 27.83 60.74
CA THR A 862 34.66 28.72 61.66
C THR A 862 33.58 29.48 60.88
N GLY A 863 32.56 30.00 61.57
CA GLY A 863 31.44 30.69 60.90
C GLY A 863 31.87 31.85 60.00
N GLU A 864 32.97 32.55 60.33
CA GLU A 864 33.54 33.62 59.50
C GLU A 864 34.25 33.08 58.25
N GLU A 865 34.97 31.95 58.35
CA GLU A 865 35.62 31.32 57.18
C GLU A 865 34.60 30.78 56.16
N MET A 866 33.41 30.38 56.62
CA MET A 866 32.32 29.95 55.71
C MET A 866 31.67 31.15 55.01
N GLU A 867 31.45 32.26 55.71
CA GLU A 867 30.90 33.50 55.12
C GLU A 867 31.82 34.02 54.01
N ASP A 868 33.13 34.05 54.26
CA ASP A 868 34.13 34.48 53.26
C ASP A 868 34.20 33.55 52.05
N SER A 869 34.17 32.22 52.27
CA SER A 869 34.15 31.24 51.18
C SER A 869 32.84 31.25 50.38
N ILE A 870 31.73 31.76 50.93
CA ILE A 870 30.47 31.90 50.19
C ILE A 870 30.47 33.20 49.39
N ALA A 871 31.07 34.27 49.92
CA ALA A 871 31.23 35.53 49.20
C ALA A 871 32.19 35.40 48.01
N LYS A 872 33.34 34.73 48.21
CA LYS A 872 34.36 34.52 47.16
C LYS A 872 34.91 33.11 47.20
N ASN A 873 34.76 32.39 46.09
CA ASN A 873 35.33 31.05 45.94
C ASN A 873 35.92 30.88 44.55
N ASP A 874 37.23 30.98 44.45
CA ASP A 874 37.96 30.96 43.18
C ASP A 874 37.67 29.69 42.37
N LYS A 875 37.48 28.54 43.02
CA LYS A 875 37.15 27.28 42.34
C LYS A 875 35.72 27.26 41.79
N ARG A 876 34.78 27.87 42.50
CA ARG A 876 33.40 28.03 42.02
C ARG A 876 33.36 29.02 40.86
N SER A 877 34.12 30.11 40.95
CA SER A 877 34.24 31.10 39.87
C SER A 877 34.85 30.49 38.61
N GLU A 878 35.92 29.71 38.76
CA GLU A 878 36.57 28.99 37.67
C GLU A 878 35.61 27.98 37.02
N TRP A 879 34.87 27.21 37.83
CA TRP A 879 33.89 26.24 37.33
C TRP A 879 32.65 26.89 36.66
N LEU A 880 32.16 28.01 37.19
CA LEU A 880 31.05 28.76 36.57
C LEU A 880 31.49 29.49 35.29
N LEU A 881 32.75 29.91 35.19
CA LEU A 881 33.34 30.43 33.95
C LEU A 881 33.40 29.37 32.86
N GLU A 882 33.81 28.14 33.21
CA GLU A 882 33.78 27.00 32.27
C GLU A 882 32.35 26.65 31.82
N LEU A 883 31.36 26.75 32.71
CA LEU A 883 29.96 26.50 32.38
C LEU A 883 29.27 27.63 31.59
N ASN A 884 29.87 28.82 31.55
CA ASN A 884 29.38 29.94 30.75
C ASN A 884 29.47 29.64 29.24
N GLU A 885 30.41 28.78 28.82
CA GLU A 885 30.47 28.25 27.44
C GLU A 885 29.23 27.43 27.06
N PHE A 886 28.48 26.93 28.06
CA PHE A 886 27.22 26.19 27.89
C PHE A 886 25.98 27.03 28.22
N GLY A 887 26.11 28.36 28.34
CA GLY A 887 25.00 29.30 28.54
C GLY A 887 24.47 29.39 29.98
N VAL A 888 25.24 28.90 30.96
CA VAL A 888 24.92 29.02 32.39
C VAL A 888 25.50 30.33 32.92
N ARG A 889 24.70 31.12 33.66
CA ARG A 889 25.11 32.46 34.12
C ARG A 889 26.32 32.41 35.07
N ALA A 890 27.26 33.34 34.86
CA ALA A 890 28.43 33.52 35.71
C ALA A 890 28.08 34.14 37.08
N GLU A 891 29.01 33.99 38.02
CA GLU A 891 28.81 34.27 39.45
C GLU A 891 28.56 35.75 39.77
N ASP A 892 29.07 36.66 38.94
CA ASP A 892 28.86 38.11 39.01
C ASP A 892 27.40 38.54 38.74
N GLN A 893 26.56 37.63 38.23
CA GLN A 893 25.12 37.85 38.04
C GLN A 893 24.26 37.35 39.22
N ILE A 894 24.87 36.73 40.23
CA ILE A 894 24.22 36.24 41.45
C ILE A 894 24.89 36.97 42.63
N HIS A 895 24.15 37.78 43.39
CA HIS A 895 24.72 38.55 44.51
C HIS A 895 25.08 37.63 45.69
N MET A 896 26.18 36.89 45.56
CA MET A 896 26.70 35.97 46.59
C MET A 896 27.09 36.71 47.87
N ASP A 897 27.50 37.97 47.76
CA ASP A 897 27.74 38.85 48.91
C ASP A 897 26.51 39.03 49.80
N HIS A 898 25.30 39.07 49.20
CA HIS A 898 24.06 39.17 49.97
C HIS A 898 23.77 37.85 50.70
N PHE A 899 24.06 36.71 50.06
CA PHE A 899 23.87 35.39 50.68
C PHE A 899 24.84 35.15 51.82
N ALA A 900 26.09 35.61 51.69
CA ALA A 900 27.10 35.59 52.75
C ALA A 900 26.69 36.48 53.93
N ALA A 901 26.22 37.71 53.67
CA ALA A 901 25.78 38.64 54.72
C ALA A 901 24.59 38.12 55.56
N HIS A 902 23.74 37.27 54.97
CA HIS A 902 22.57 36.67 55.63
C HIS A 902 22.76 35.18 55.98
N PHE A 903 23.98 34.65 55.89
CA PHE A 903 24.26 33.23 56.06
C PHE A 903 23.81 32.68 57.43
N LYS A 904 24.04 33.45 58.50
CA LYS A 904 23.59 33.09 59.85
C LYS A 904 22.07 33.02 59.98
N GLU A 905 21.32 33.88 59.29
CA GLU A 905 19.86 33.85 59.27
C GLU A 905 19.35 32.60 58.56
N VAL A 906 19.95 32.23 57.42
CA VAL A 906 19.60 31.01 56.66
C VAL A 906 19.83 29.74 57.49
N PHE A 907 20.95 29.65 58.22
CA PHE A 907 21.23 28.50 59.07
C PHE A 907 20.34 28.40 60.31
N SER A 908 19.84 29.54 60.79
CA SER A 908 18.90 29.61 61.91
C SER A 908 17.43 29.44 61.50
N ALA A 909 17.13 29.46 60.20
CA ALA A 909 15.77 29.30 59.69
C ALA A 909 15.29 27.83 59.86
N PRO A 910 14.06 27.60 60.37
CA PRO A 910 13.53 26.25 60.52
C PRO A 910 13.33 25.58 59.15
N VAL A 911 13.86 24.36 58.99
CA VAL A 911 13.80 23.59 57.74
C VAL A 911 12.39 23.05 57.51
N GLU A 912 11.69 23.55 56.49
CA GLU A 912 10.41 22.99 56.02
C GLU A 912 10.67 21.96 54.92
N MET A 913 10.52 20.66 55.22
CA MET A 913 10.61 19.59 54.21
C MET A 913 9.33 19.53 53.38
N ARG A 914 9.42 19.83 52.08
CA ARG A 914 8.34 19.54 51.11
C ARG A 914 8.73 18.36 50.21
N SER A 915 7.91 17.32 50.22
CA SER A 915 8.06 16.17 49.32
C SER A 915 7.56 16.51 47.90
N THR A 916 8.43 16.49 46.90
CA THR A 916 8.05 16.55 45.49
C THR A 916 7.63 15.15 45.01
N GLY A 917 6.33 14.88 45.07
CA GLY A 917 5.75 13.61 44.61
C GLY A 917 5.74 13.47 43.09
N CYS A 918 6.26 12.33 42.62
CA CYS A 918 6.02 11.81 41.28
C CYS A 918 4.53 11.44 41.13
N ARG A 919 3.84 12.02 40.15
CA ARG A 919 2.42 11.79 39.89
C ARG A 919 2.24 10.60 38.93
N ARG A 920 1.97 9.42 39.48
CA ARG A 920 1.10 8.43 38.83
C ARG A 920 -0.08 8.15 39.75
N ASP A 921 -1.25 8.12 39.12
CA ASP A 921 -2.62 7.94 39.62
C ASP A 921 -3.29 9.16 40.28
N LYS A 922 -4.05 9.90 39.45
CA LYS A 922 -5.53 9.83 39.44
C LYS A 922 -6.14 10.71 38.34
N ASN A 923 -7.01 10.05 37.56
CA ASN A 923 -8.02 10.51 36.60
C ASN A 923 -7.56 11.06 35.25
#